data_AF-A0A8K0WAH9-F1
#
_entry.id   AF-A0A8K0WAH9-F1
#
_cell.length_a   1.000
_cell.length_b   1.000
_cell.length_c   1.000
_cell.angle_alpha   90.00
_cell.angle_beta   90.00
_cell.angle_gamma   90.00
#
_symmetry.space_group_name_H-M   'P 1'
#
loop_
_entity.id
_entity.type
_entity.pdbx_description
1 polymer ?
#
loop_
_entity_poly.entity_id
_entity_poly.type
_entity_poly.pdbx_seq_one_letter_code
_entity_poly.pdbx_strand_id
1 'polypeptide(L)'
;MRLPVWFLVVVLLCLYVAADSTTCSATKRCEQGCCNKSGNCGFGPDYCGKAVCRSDCGRKSECNPGFGKQWAKSEKCPLNVCCSKHGYCGTTKDFCGSKTVKRPSCKKGGEMERVVGYFEGWARNRPCESFLPEQIPIGLYTHINFAFGTINPNTFSLEPNAAEDKGMYERLMLLKKKDKNLKIYLAIGGWTFNDPGSTASVFSDLAASPARQRLFFSSVQSFMSTYGFDGLDLDWEYPVDNDRGGKDYDYTNFPKFMAKLKDMMDTGDKGLTITLPASYWYLQYFDIKKLEPTVDFFNIMSYDLHGAWDQNVNWTKPYLNAHTNLTEVESALDLLWRNDISPSKVVMGLGFYGRAFTASSAECMEPGCLFIGAANAGSCSREKGILLNSEIDNVIEKRKLKPKLYKEEAVQVVKWEKQWVSYDDEETLQMKVDRAGERCLGGVMVWAISHDTKDAKYNNALAKILDRKVTKGSLDDDETAGDFVKKPYEQCRWTNCKESCPKGWVHVGRLDKHARKDELMHDETGCGGDGQHSFCCPPEEDIPECGWYGHGNGACEKTTNCPSGMSEIGSNQMYCDHPPMVQTACCKTDSNSMKVYGTCKWGEYPECDSSPDCPYEDYNWPVASSGSGSGGLQCSNQKDAAGLESIGVQMRNYCCTTKPDMRFIDCQVFRNIGPMIKGQEDGVCRSNCPSDRVRVAIDWAFQVCSAYEVGGQATCCKTTYSQEKWEPNDKIAAYKEAMASWVEDETCPSPSKVFNKRHLSSSSTELAVRADKAGDMTPLELLTDIIGLIGSQAILSQLRLIWNNAIRDRYEWLQTTYMSNYVRQVWRLDYEGPAAFARGVLCNPRSWNQLIKEFLLGKEDGDSVTASCQNASSGYCDNDGICEYPLGAEGDLKRRQVDLFGRQANRFPHSHHHHHHSRHSIEARGVIVVVVRNPDTSEDPNRYQANRPDHPQIPAIQAQVPRNPLLDEVVVIDMRPICYHTRISLMQLNGNPEHTLQEATRLASDAASRYGPMPLVLWDELWDINLMLEPGVPSLPGGSTVEMGWIMNRVMECLGSKENDQVFMLVEADINAAKNYIMRFQRRISTKTMKGHLLRAGKSKKKILDEHLLIVGRFRACFAMFQYMKQPEFLERFNKIIKDVYLQLKFAEKVFNRNSPENVRLADYWLEWITDYYAHVVKTFKSNIVDMIADARELARDYNDSNASMLRYNLLQFERRLGTAGFVTIDTSGFPSPVRGDGE
;
A
#
# COMPACT_ATOMS: atom_id res chain seq x y z
N MET A 1 -65.23 -40.92 -33.35
CA MET A 1 -64.68 -39.56 -33.18
C MET A 1 -64.08 -39.12 -34.51
N ARG A 2 -64.71 -38.16 -35.19
CA ARG A 2 -64.17 -37.54 -36.41
C ARG A 2 -63.17 -36.48 -35.98
N LEU A 3 -61.88 -36.72 -36.18
CA LEU A 3 -60.88 -35.65 -36.05
C LEU A 3 -61.18 -34.58 -37.12
N PRO A 4 -61.20 -33.29 -36.78
CA PRO A 4 -61.46 -32.22 -37.74
C PRO A 4 -60.33 -32.16 -38.77
N VAL A 5 -60.70 -31.97 -40.03
CA VAL A 5 -59.78 -31.88 -41.20
C VAL A 5 -58.67 -30.85 -41.00
N TRP A 6 -58.91 -29.82 -40.18
CA TRP A 6 -57.92 -28.81 -39.82
C TRP A 6 -56.73 -29.38 -39.02
N PHE A 7 -56.94 -30.41 -38.19
CA PHE A 7 -55.86 -31.09 -37.46
C PHE A 7 -54.96 -31.89 -38.42
N LEU A 8 -55.55 -32.48 -39.47
CA LEU A 8 -54.81 -33.19 -40.51
C LEU A 8 -54.04 -32.23 -41.41
N VAL A 9 -54.59 -31.04 -41.68
CA VAL A 9 -53.93 -29.95 -42.41
C VAL A 9 -52.80 -29.32 -41.60
N VAL A 10 -52.95 -29.13 -40.29
CA VAL A 10 -51.88 -28.64 -39.40
C VAL A 10 -50.78 -29.69 -39.24
N VAL A 11 -51.11 -30.98 -39.10
CA VAL A 11 -50.10 -32.06 -39.09
C VAL A 11 -49.40 -32.17 -40.45
N LEU A 12 -50.12 -32.02 -41.56
CA LEU A 12 -49.51 -31.99 -42.91
C LEU A 12 -48.67 -30.74 -43.15
N LEU A 13 -49.06 -29.56 -42.65
CA LEU A 13 -48.27 -28.32 -42.70
C LEU A 13 -47.05 -28.37 -41.78
N CYS A 14 -47.17 -28.95 -40.59
CA CYS A 14 -46.03 -29.21 -39.70
C CYS A 14 -45.06 -30.24 -40.31
N LEU A 15 -45.57 -31.25 -41.02
CA LEU A 15 -44.75 -32.18 -41.79
C LEU A 15 -44.13 -31.51 -43.03
N TYR A 16 -44.81 -30.56 -43.67
CA TYR A 16 -44.29 -29.81 -44.82
C TYR A 16 -43.18 -28.82 -44.42
N VAL A 17 -43.33 -28.12 -43.30
CA VAL A 17 -42.33 -27.18 -42.76
C VAL A 17 -41.12 -27.92 -42.18
N ALA A 18 -41.30 -29.12 -41.60
CA ALA A 18 -40.19 -29.98 -41.17
C ALA A 18 -39.47 -30.69 -42.34
N ALA A 19 -40.14 -30.90 -43.47
CA ALA A 19 -39.55 -31.50 -44.68
C ALA A 19 -38.68 -30.52 -45.48
N ASP A 20 -38.89 -29.20 -45.35
CA ASP A 20 -38.18 -28.22 -46.18
C ASP A 20 -36.72 -27.98 -45.72
N SER A 21 -36.36 -28.21 -44.45
CA SER A 21 -34.97 -28.09 -43.95
C SER A 21 -34.13 -29.36 -44.09
N THR A 22 -34.77 -30.51 -44.31
CA THR A 22 -34.11 -31.82 -44.43
C THR A 22 -33.95 -32.29 -45.87
N THR A 23 -34.53 -31.55 -46.83
CA THR A 23 -34.51 -31.86 -48.25
C THR A 23 -33.57 -30.97 -49.05
N CYS A 24 -32.95 -31.52 -50.08
CA CYS A 24 -31.94 -30.86 -50.89
C CYS A 24 -32.02 -31.25 -52.37
N SER A 25 -31.33 -30.49 -53.20
CA SER A 25 -31.23 -30.74 -54.63
C SER A 25 -29.84 -30.38 -55.14
N ALA A 26 -29.66 -30.40 -56.47
CA ALA A 26 -28.41 -29.91 -57.07
C ALA A 26 -28.19 -28.40 -56.80
N THR A 27 -29.26 -27.64 -56.60
CA THR A 27 -29.21 -26.18 -56.41
C THR A 27 -29.55 -25.76 -54.98
N LYS A 28 -30.42 -26.51 -54.29
CA LYS A 28 -30.75 -26.31 -52.87
C LYS A 28 -29.77 -27.10 -52.00
N ARG A 29 -28.82 -26.41 -51.39
CA ARG A 29 -27.80 -27.02 -50.54
C ARG A 29 -28.37 -27.42 -49.18
N CYS A 30 -27.76 -28.42 -48.57
CA CYS A 30 -28.03 -28.76 -47.19
C CYS A 30 -27.45 -27.68 -46.26
N GLU A 31 -28.21 -27.28 -45.25
CA GLU A 31 -27.71 -26.41 -44.18
C GLU A 31 -26.51 -27.09 -43.49
N GLN A 32 -26.67 -28.37 -43.15
CA GLN A 32 -25.61 -29.24 -42.63
C GLN A 32 -25.61 -30.61 -43.33
N GLY A 33 -24.44 -31.22 -43.47
CA GLY A 33 -24.29 -32.51 -44.15
C GLY A 33 -24.26 -32.43 -45.68
N CYS A 34 -24.09 -33.59 -46.31
CA CYS A 34 -24.12 -33.77 -47.75
C CYS A 34 -25.55 -33.99 -48.24
N CYS A 35 -25.81 -33.60 -49.48
CA CYS A 35 -27.06 -33.91 -50.15
C CYS A 35 -26.96 -35.22 -50.90
N ASN A 36 -27.82 -36.20 -50.61
CA ASN A 36 -27.88 -37.44 -51.36
C ASN A 36 -28.79 -37.33 -52.60
N LYS A 37 -28.71 -38.32 -53.51
CA LYS A 37 -29.49 -38.35 -54.76
C LYS A 37 -31.00 -38.46 -54.52
N SER A 38 -31.43 -39.00 -53.38
CA SER A 38 -32.82 -39.04 -52.94
C SER A 38 -33.34 -37.68 -52.43
N GLY A 39 -32.47 -36.67 -52.38
CA GLY A 39 -32.82 -35.31 -51.98
C GLY A 39 -32.89 -35.14 -50.47
N ASN A 40 -32.13 -35.91 -49.68
CA ASN A 40 -32.07 -35.79 -48.22
C ASN A 40 -30.68 -35.34 -47.74
N CYS A 41 -30.66 -34.56 -46.66
CA CYS A 41 -29.44 -34.08 -46.01
C CYS A 41 -28.96 -35.01 -44.88
N GLY A 42 -27.65 -35.21 -44.78
CA GLY A 42 -27.06 -35.98 -43.68
C GLY A 42 -25.56 -36.19 -43.83
N PHE A 43 -24.96 -36.90 -42.87
CA PHE A 43 -23.53 -37.25 -42.89
C PHE A 43 -23.31 -38.76 -43.04
N GLY A 44 -22.09 -39.15 -43.40
CA GLY A 44 -21.71 -40.56 -43.52
C GLY A 44 -21.82 -41.11 -44.95
N PRO A 45 -21.56 -42.41 -45.13
CA PRO A 45 -21.49 -43.03 -46.46
C PRO A 45 -22.81 -42.94 -47.24
N ASP A 46 -23.96 -43.01 -46.55
CA ASP A 46 -25.30 -42.98 -47.16
C ASP A 46 -25.69 -41.63 -47.75
N TYR A 47 -24.96 -40.57 -47.39
CA TYR A 47 -25.22 -39.20 -47.83
C TYR A 47 -24.06 -38.62 -48.64
N CYS A 48 -22.83 -38.84 -48.18
CA CYS A 48 -21.62 -38.26 -48.74
C CYS A 48 -20.85 -39.20 -49.67
N GLY A 49 -21.23 -40.48 -49.74
CA GLY A 49 -20.61 -41.49 -50.62
C GLY A 49 -20.62 -41.09 -52.09
N LYS A 50 -19.49 -41.28 -52.81
CA LYS A 50 -19.36 -40.87 -54.23
C LYS A 50 -20.49 -41.36 -55.14
N ALA A 51 -21.03 -42.56 -54.89
CA ALA A 51 -22.12 -43.13 -55.69
C ALA A 51 -23.51 -42.53 -55.35
N VAL A 52 -23.68 -41.98 -54.14
CA VAL A 52 -24.97 -41.61 -53.55
C VAL A 52 -25.13 -40.10 -53.39
N CYS A 53 -24.03 -39.37 -53.28
CA CYS A 53 -24.02 -37.93 -53.08
C CYS A 53 -24.31 -37.15 -54.37
N ARG A 54 -25.01 -36.03 -54.23
CA ARG A 54 -25.40 -35.10 -55.30
C ARG A 54 -24.73 -33.74 -55.18
N SER A 55 -24.61 -33.19 -53.96
CA SER A 55 -23.94 -31.90 -53.69
C SER A 55 -23.34 -31.89 -52.28
N ASP A 56 -22.34 -31.02 -52.05
CA ASP A 56 -21.62 -30.86 -50.77
C ASP A 56 -20.93 -32.14 -50.24
N CYS A 57 -20.55 -33.06 -51.14
CA CYS A 57 -20.06 -34.41 -50.81
C CYS A 57 -18.76 -34.49 -49.97
N GLY A 58 -18.06 -33.37 -49.80
CA GLY A 58 -16.88 -33.28 -48.95
C GLY A 58 -17.18 -32.98 -47.48
N ARG A 59 -18.43 -32.70 -47.11
CA ARG A 59 -18.79 -32.37 -45.73
C ARG A 59 -18.66 -33.58 -44.81
N LYS A 60 -18.16 -33.33 -43.61
CA LYS A 60 -17.88 -34.36 -42.60
C LYS A 60 -18.63 -34.05 -41.31
N SER A 61 -19.09 -35.11 -40.67
CA SER A 61 -19.65 -35.06 -39.31
C SER A 61 -18.60 -34.59 -38.31
N GLU A 62 -19.02 -34.08 -37.14
CA GLU A 62 -18.11 -33.60 -36.09
C GLU A 62 -17.31 -34.76 -35.50
N CYS A 63 -18.00 -35.86 -35.21
CA CYS A 63 -17.47 -37.07 -34.62
C CYS A 63 -17.86 -38.30 -35.45
N ASN A 64 -17.16 -39.41 -35.23
CA ASN A 64 -17.43 -40.66 -35.92
C ASN A 64 -18.38 -41.57 -35.11
N PRO A 65 -19.67 -41.70 -35.49
CA PRO A 65 -20.57 -42.64 -34.83
C PRO A 65 -20.44 -44.08 -35.34
N GLY A 66 -19.43 -44.36 -36.17
CA GLY A 66 -19.29 -45.62 -36.91
C GLY A 66 -19.35 -45.45 -38.43
N PHE A 67 -19.41 -44.23 -38.95
CA PHE A 67 -19.35 -43.94 -40.39
C PHE A 67 -17.99 -44.26 -41.01
N GLY A 68 -16.90 -44.11 -40.23
CA GLY A 68 -15.52 -44.25 -40.68
C GLY A 68 -14.78 -42.91 -40.78
N LYS A 69 -13.45 -42.91 -40.56
CA LYS A 69 -12.57 -41.72 -40.46
C LYS A 69 -12.72 -40.73 -41.60
N GLN A 70 -12.97 -41.20 -42.81
CA GLN A 70 -13.08 -40.35 -43.98
C GLN A 70 -14.34 -39.46 -43.97
N TRP A 71 -15.37 -39.81 -43.18
CA TRP A 71 -16.67 -39.11 -43.12
C TRP A 71 -16.86 -38.25 -41.86
N ALA A 72 -15.87 -38.22 -40.97
CA ALA A 72 -15.89 -37.45 -39.73
C ALA A 72 -14.65 -36.56 -39.62
N LYS A 73 -14.78 -35.41 -38.95
CA LYS A 73 -13.67 -34.50 -38.66
C LYS A 73 -12.77 -35.09 -37.58
N SER A 74 -13.36 -35.75 -36.58
CA SER A 74 -12.66 -36.42 -35.50
C SER A 74 -13.25 -37.81 -35.22
N GLU A 75 -12.45 -38.70 -34.65
CA GLU A 75 -12.93 -39.99 -34.15
C GLU A 75 -13.80 -39.84 -32.90
N LYS A 76 -13.47 -38.87 -32.04
CA LYS A 76 -14.18 -38.59 -30.79
C LYS A 76 -14.53 -37.11 -30.71
N CYS A 77 -15.58 -36.79 -29.97
CA CYS A 77 -15.89 -35.42 -29.64
C CYS A 77 -14.83 -34.79 -28.73
N PRO A 78 -14.59 -33.48 -28.83
CA PRO A 78 -13.84 -32.72 -27.84
C PRO A 78 -14.34 -32.97 -26.42
N LEU A 79 -13.45 -32.85 -25.43
CA LEU A 79 -13.75 -33.07 -24.01
C LEU A 79 -14.40 -34.43 -23.68
N ASN A 80 -14.26 -35.43 -24.56
CA ASN A 80 -14.88 -36.75 -24.41
C ASN A 80 -16.41 -36.70 -24.16
N VAL A 81 -17.09 -35.71 -24.75
CA VAL A 81 -18.56 -35.71 -24.80
C VAL A 81 -19.07 -36.77 -25.78
N CYS A 82 -20.38 -36.99 -25.83
CA CYS A 82 -20.94 -38.10 -26.58
C CYS A 82 -21.12 -37.76 -28.06
N CYS A 83 -20.81 -38.73 -28.93
CA CYS A 83 -21.13 -38.67 -30.34
C CYS A 83 -22.52 -39.26 -30.59
N SER A 84 -23.45 -38.45 -31.12
CA SER A 84 -24.78 -38.92 -31.50
C SER A 84 -24.71 -39.86 -32.71
N LYS A 85 -25.75 -40.67 -32.92
CA LYS A 85 -25.87 -41.55 -34.11
C LYS A 85 -25.80 -40.80 -35.46
N HIS A 86 -25.99 -39.48 -35.45
CA HIS A 86 -25.94 -38.63 -36.64
C HIS A 86 -24.58 -37.93 -36.83
N GLY A 87 -23.62 -38.14 -35.93
CA GLY A 87 -22.28 -37.57 -36.02
C GLY A 87 -22.13 -36.16 -35.46
N TYR A 88 -22.95 -35.81 -34.46
CA TYR A 88 -22.86 -34.55 -33.71
C TYR A 88 -22.36 -34.77 -32.29
N CYS A 89 -21.67 -33.78 -31.74
CA CYS A 89 -21.17 -33.80 -30.38
C CYS A 89 -22.13 -33.14 -29.39
N GLY A 90 -22.33 -33.76 -28.22
CA GLY A 90 -23.16 -33.18 -27.18
C GLY A 90 -23.14 -33.95 -25.86
N THR A 91 -23.75 -33.33 -24.84
CA THR A 91 -23.77 -33.82 -23.46
C THR A 91 -25.14 -34.34 -23.02
N THR A 92 -26.22 -34.02 -23.75
CA THR A 92 -27.58 -34.39 -23.37
C THR A 92 -27.89 -35.87 -23.65
N LYS A 93 -29.02 -36.34 -23.15
CA LYS A 93 -29.50 -37.72 -23.34
C LYS A 93 -29.61 -38.12 -24.82
N ASP A 94 -29.92 -37.17 -25.71
CA ASP A 94 -30.04 -37.44 -27.15
C ASP A 94 -28.70 -37.82 -27.80
N PHE A 95 -27.59 -37.39 -27.19
CA PHE A 95 -26.23 -37.70 -27.62
C PHE A 95 -25.65 -38.88 -26.83
N CYS A 96 -25.88 -38.90 -25.51
CA CYS A 96 -25.26 -39.86 -24.59
C CYS A 96 -26.05 -41.14 -24.36
N GLY A 97 -27.34 -41.19 -24.70
CA GLY A 97 -28.22 -42.31 -24.37
C GLY A 97 -28.28 -42.54 -22.86
N SER A 98 -27.87 -43.73 -22.41
CA SER A 98 -27.81 -44.11 -21.00
C SER A 98 -26.44 -43.89 -20.34
N LYS A 99 -25.46 -43.29 -21.04
CA LYS A 99 -24.12 -43.05 -20.48
C LYS A 99 -24.18 -41.93 -19.43
N THR A 100 -23.66 -42.22 -18.24
CA THR A 100 -23.57 -41.27 -17.12
C THR A 100 -22.12 -40.91 -16.83
N VAL A 101 -21.90 -39.70 -16.28
CA VAL A 101 -20.57 -39.25 -15.83
C VAL A 101 -20.34 -39.69 -14.39
N LYS A 102 -19.15 -40.23 -14.09
CA LYS A 102 -18.78 -40.56 -12.72
C LYS A 102 -18.34 -39.28 -12.01
N ARG A 103 -19.25 -38.69 -11.23
CA ARG A 103 -18.97 -37.49 -10.44
C ARG A 103 -18.14 -37.83 -9.19
N PRO A 104 -17.16 -37.01 -8.81
CA PRO A 104 -16.48 -37.14 -7.52
C PRO A 104 -17.49 -36.95 -6.37
N SER A 105 -17.25 -37.62 -5.24
CA SER A 105 -18.13 -37.55 -4.08
C SER A 105 -17.31 -37.53 -2.79
N CYS A 106 -17.51 -36.48 -1.99
CA CYS A 106 -16.93 -36.31 -0.66
C CYS A 106 -18.04 -36.09 0.38
N LYS A 107 -17.68 -36.19 1.67
CA LYS A 107 -18.62 -35.81 2.74
C LYS A 107 -18.99 -34.33 2.59
N LYS A 108 -20.25 -34.03 2.87
CA LYS A 108 -20.78 -32.66 2.87
C LYS A 108 -19.92 -31.76 3.78
N GLY A 109 -19.51 -30.60 3.28
CA GLY A 109 -18.68 -29.65 4.04
C GLY A 109 -17.19 -30.02 4.16
N GLY A 110 -16.62 -30.73 3.17
CA GLY A 110 -15.18 -31.00 3.15
C GLY A 110 -14.33 -29.72 3.26
N GLU A 111 -13.20 -29.79 3.97
CA GLU A 111 -12.27 -28.66 4.12
C GLU A 111 -11.82 -28.18 2.73
N MET A 112 -12.28 -26.99 2.33
CA MET A 112 -11.82 -26.34 1.11
C MET A 112 -10.48 -25.68 1.39
N GLU A 113 -9.45 -26.12 0.69
CA GLU A 113 -8.10 -25.57 0.84
C GLU A 113 -8.01 -24.12 0.32
N ARG A 114 -8.89 -23.74 -0.62
CA ARG A 114 -8.78 -22.46 -1.35
C ARG A 114 -10.09 -21.68 -1.35
N VAL A 115 -9.96 -20.40 -1.06
CA VAL A 115 -10.95 -19.36 -1.33
C VAL A 115 -10.24 -18.31 -2.16
N VAL A 116 -10.68 -18.16 -3.41
CA VAL A 116 -10.08 -17.24 -4.39
C VAL A 116 -11.04 -16.08 -4.61
N GLY A 117 -10.55 -14.86 -4.68
CA GLY A 117 -11.40 -13.71 -5.00
C GLY A 117 -10.77 -12.82 -6.05
N TYR A 118 -11.55 -12.40 -7.04
CA TYR A 118 -11.10 -11.43 -8.03
C TYR A 118 -11.41 -10.02 -7.55
N PHE A 119 -10.39 -9.17 -7.50
CA PHE A 119 -10.53 -7.76 -7.16
C PHE A 119 -10.39 -6.91 -8.43
N GLU A 120 -11.50 -6.28 -8.84
CA GLU A 120 -11.51 -5.39 -10.01
C GLU A 120 -10.77 -4.09 -9.70
N GLY A 121 -9.67 -3.83 -10.41
CA GLY A 121 -8.91 -2.58 -10.29
C GLY A 121 -9.79 -1.35 -10.53
N TRP A 122 -10.69 -1.40 -11.52
CA TRP A 122 -11.58 -0.29 -11.86
C TRP A 122 -12.74 -0.07 -10.87
N ALA A 123 -12.91 -0.92 -9.84
CA ALA A 123 -13.95 -0.74 -8.82
C ALA A 123 -13.85 0.62 -8.11
N ARG A 124 -12.64 1.18 -8.02
CA ARG A 124 -12.37 2.53 -7.48
C ARG A 124 -13.09 3.66 -8.24
N ASN A 125 -13.35 3.45 -9.55
CA ASN A 125 -13.89 4.47 -10.45
C ASN A 125 -15.43 4.48 -10.48
N ARG A 126 -16.10 3.60 -9.72
CA ARG A 126 -17.56 3.57 -9.69
C ARG A 126 -18.10 4.84 -9.03
N PRO A 127 -19.19 5.44 -9.56
CA PRO A 127 -19.77 6.68 -9.02
C PRO A 127 -20.41 6.50 -7.64
N CYS A 128 -20.75 5.27 -7.27
CA CYS A 128 -21.28 4.83 -5.99
C CYS A 128 -20.91 3.36 -5.78
N GLU A 129 -21.10 2.83 -4.57
CA GLU A 129 -20.69 1.45 -4.22
C GLU A 129 -19.26 1.11 -4.69
N SER A 130 -18.35 2.09 -4.56
CA SER A 130 -16.92 1.84 -4.72
C SER A 130 -16.46 0.95 -3.58
N PHE A 131 -15.63 -0.04 -3.92
CA PHE A 131 -15.11 -1.03 -2.99
C PHE A 131 -13.59 -1.06 -3.09
N LEU A 132 -12.92 -0.74 -1.98
CA LEU A 132 -11.48 -0.59 -1.86
C LEU A 132 -10.85 -1.82 -1.18
N PRO A 133 -9.53 -2.04 -1.32
CA PRO A 133 -8.84 -3.18 -0.69
C PRO A 133 -9.06 -3.32 0.81
N GLU A 134 -9.20 -2.23 1.55
CA GLU A 134 -9.44 -2.17 3.00
C GLU A 134 -10.88 -2.56 3.38
N GLN A 135 -11.75 -2.82 2.42
CA GLN A 135 -13.08 -3.35 2.70
C GLN A 135 -13.10 -4.88 2.63
N ILE A 136 -12.02 -5.52 2.15
CA ILE A 136 -11.90 -6.97 2.08
C ILE A 136 -11.75 -7.55 3.50
N PRO A 137 -12.63 -8.47 3.94
CA PRO A 137 -12.45 -9.15 5.22
C PRO A 137 -11.17 -9.99 5.24
N ILE A 138 -10.26 -9.66 6.16
CA ILE A 138 -8.96 -10.33 6.26
C ILE A 138 -9.15 -11.72 6.85
N GLY A 139 -8.50 -12.74 6.28
CA GLY A 139 -8.63 -14.15 6.67
C GLY A 139 -9.64 -14.97 5.83
N LEU A 140 -10.51 -14.31 5.06
CA LEU A 140 -11.45 -14.98 4.15
C LEU A 140 -10.72 -15.61 2.97
N TYR A 141 -10.01 -14.77 2.21
CA TYR A 141 -9.37 -15.20 0.97
C TYR A 141 -8.01 -15.83 1.24
N THR A 142 -7.79 -16.99 0.63
CA THR A 142 -6.45 -17.60 0.54
C THR A 142 -5.66 -16.98 -0.62
N HIS A 143 -6.36 -16.62 -1.69
CA HIS A 143 -5.81 -16.02 -2.90
C HIS A 143 -6.68 -14.83 -3.31
N ILE A 144 -6.07 -13.71 -3.66
CA ILE A 144 -6.73 -12.60 -4.34
C ILE A 144 -6.08 -12.40 -5.70
N ASN A 145 -6.88 -12.46 -6.76
CA ASN A 145 -6.46 -12.18 -8.12
C ASN A 145 -6.80 -10.72 -8.44
N PHE A 146 -5.80 -9.85 -8.59
CA PHE A 146 -6.04 -8.50 -9.08
C PHE A 146 -6.39 -8.53 -10.56
N ALA A 147 -7.60 -8.10 -10.90
CA ALA A 147 -8.13 -8.02 -12.25
C ALA A 147 -8.08 -6.55 -12.73
N PHE A 148 -7.27 -6.16 -13.71
CA PHE A 148 -6.34 -6.97 -14.48
C PHE A 148 -5.04 -6.21 -14.73
N GLY A 149 -3.95 -6.94 -15.02
CA GLY A 149 -2.82 -6.45 -15.79
C GLY A 149 -3.05 -6.63 -17.30
N THR A 150 -2.22 -6.01 -18.13
CA THR A 150 -2.34 -6.07 -19.60
C THR A 150 -1.05 -6.50 -20.27
N ILE A 151 -1.14 -6.97 -21.52
CA ILE A 151 0.01 -7.29 -22.36
C ILE A 151 0.04 -6.29 -23.51
N ASN A 152 1.15 -5.58 -23.63
CA ASN A 152 1.34 -4.64 -24.73
C ASN A 152 1.36 -5.40 -26.08
N PRO A 153 0.49 -5.06 -27.04
CA PRO A 153 0.33 -5.82 -28.27
C PRO A 153 1.55 -5.74 -29.20
N ASN A 154 2.43 -4.75 -29.02
CA ASN A 154 3.60 -4.55 -29.87
C ASN A 154 4.86 -5.19 -29.29
N THR A 155 5.09 -5.00 -27.99
CA THR A 155 6.31 -5.46 -27.29
C THR A 155 6.13 -6.81 -26.60
N PHE A 156 4.90 -7.25 -26.38
CA PHE A 156 4.55 -8.44 -25.58
C PHE A 156 5.05 -8.38 -24.13
N SER A 157 5.30 -7.17 -23.61
CA SER A 157 5.60 -6.95 -22.20
C SER A 157 4.32 -6.88 -21.37
N LEU A 158 4.37 -7.43 -20.15
CA LEU A 158 3.38 -7.23 -19.11
C LEU A 158 3.48 -5.80 -18.56
N GLU A 159 2.34 -5.10 -18.52
CA GLU A 159 2.20 -3.72 -18.07
C GLU A 159 0.96 -3.58 -17.16
N PRO A 160 0.89 -2.54 -16.30
CA PRO A 160 -0.35 -2.21 -15.59
C PRO A 160 -1.45 -1.87 -16.60
N ASN A 161 -2.69 -2.26 -16.34
CA ASN A 161 -3.80 -1.94 -17.25
C ASN A 161 -4.12 -0.43 -17.24
N ALA A 162 -4.05 0.20 -16.07
CA ALA A 162 -4.05 1.64 -15.90
C ALA A 162 -2.93 2.07 -14.94
N ALA A 163 -2.49 3.33 -15.04
CA ALA A 163 -1.41 3.84 -14.20
C ALA A 163 -1.78 3.84 -12.71
N GLU A 164 -3.05 4.11 -12.38
CA GLU A 164 -3.52 4.16 -10.99
C GLU A 164 -3.70 2.77 -10.37
N ASP A 165 -3.60 1.69 -11.16
CA ASP A 165 -3.61 0.32 -10.62
C ASP A 165 -2.39 0.07 -9.73
N LYS A 166 -1.28 0.79 -9.95
CA LYS A 166 -0.06 0.70 -9.12
C LYS A 166 -0.35 0.96 -7.64
N GLY A 167 -1.12 2.01 -7.35
CA GLY A 167 -1.54 2.32 -5.98
C GLY A 167 -2.46 1.25 -5.39
N MET A 168 -3.29 0.60 -6.21
CA MET A 168 -4.13 -0.51 -5.75
C MET A 168 -3.32 -1.78 -5.45
N TYR A 169 -2.26 -2.07 -6.22
CA TYR A 169 -1.35 -3.18 -5.95
C TYR A 169 -0.76 -3.04 -4.55
N GLU A 170 -0.19 -1.88 -4.24
CA GLU A 170 0.41 -1.60 -2.94
C GLU A 170 -0.60 -1.80 -1.81
N ARG A 171 -1.81 -1.25 -1.96
CA ARG A 171 -2.89 -1.36 -0.96
C ARG A 171 -3.33 -2.80 -0.73
N LEU A 172 -3.45 -3.61 -1.78
CA LEU A 172 -3.74 -5.04 -1.63
C LEU A 172 -2.58 -5.77 -0.95
N MET A 173 -1.32 -5.46 -1.30
CA MET A 173 -0.15 -6.08 -0.67
C MET A 173 -0.10 -5.80 0.84
N LEU A 174 -0.65 -4.67 1.32
CA LEU A 174 -0.74 -4.38 2.76
C LEU A 174 -1.60 -5.39 3.52
N LEU A 175 -2.59 -6.04 2.87
CA LEU A 175 -3.41 -7.07 3.52
C LEU A 175 -2.56 -8.26 4.00
N LYS A 176 -1.44 -8.55 3.30
CA LYS A 176 -0.49 -9.60 3.67
C LYS A 176 0.24 -9.33 4.99
N LYS A 177 0.24 -8.09 5.49
CA LYS A 177 0.80 -7.77 6.81
C LYS A 177 0.00 -8.48 7.93
N LYS A 178 -1.31 -8.62 7.74
CA LYS A 178 -2.24 -9.23 8.72
C LYS A 178 -2.46 -10.71 8.44
N ASP A 179 -2.67 -11.06 7.17
CA ASP A 179 -2.75 -12.44 6.73
C ASP A 179 -1.47 -12.83 6.00
N LYS A 180 -0.49 -13.33 6.74
CA LYS A 180 0.81 -13.76 6.17
C LYS A 180 0.67 -14.94 5.21
N ASN A 181 -0.46 -15.65 5.21
CA ASN A 181 -0.73 -16.78 4.33
C ASN A 181 -1.44 -16.36 3.04
N LEU A 182 -2.02 -15.16 2.99
CA LEU A 182 -2.66 -14.61 1.81
C LEU A 182 -1.67 -14.52 0.64
N LYS A 183 -2.10 -15.07 -0.50
CA LYS A 183 -1.41 -14.93 -1.79
C LYS A 183 -2.13 -13.93 -2.66
N ILE A 184 -1.40 -13.03 -3.31
CA ILE A 184 -1.97 -12.04 -4.21
C ILE A 184 -1.38 -12.25 -5.60
N TYR A 185 -2.22 -12.64 -6.56
CA TYR A 185 -1.84 -12.89 -7.94
C TYR A 185 -2.28 -11.74 -8.83
N LEU A 186 -1.59 -11.56 -9.95
CA LEU A 186 -2.05 -10.68 -11.02
C LEU A 186 -2.81 -11.52 -12.04
N ALA A 187 -4.07 -11.18 -12.31
CA ALA A 187 -4.80 -11.74 -13.43
C ALA A 187 -4.50 -10.92 -14.70
N ILE A 188 -4.27 -11.59 -15.83
CA ILE A 188 -4.04 -10.96 -17.14
C ILE A 188 -5.06 -11.48 -18.13
N GLY A 189 -5.69 -10.59 -18.87
CA GLY A 189 -6.68 -10.91 -19.89
C GLY A 189 -8.05 -10.34 -19.53
N GLY A 190 -9.05 -11.23 -19.43
CA GLY A 190 -10.43 -10.87 -19.16
C GLY A 190 -11.21 -10.48 -20.42
N TRP A 191 -12.52 -10.31 -20.26
CA TRP A 191 -13.44 -10.20 -21.39
C TRP A 191 -13.09 -9.10 -22.39
N THR A 192 -12.84 -7.87 -21.91
CA THR A 192 -12.53 -6.72 -22.78
C THR A 192 -11.17 -6.82 -23.47
N PHE A 193 -10.18 -7.48 -22.85
CA PHE A 193 -8.87 -7.66 -23.48
C PHE A 193 -8.95 -8.49 -24.76
N ASN A 194 -9.91 -9.41 -24.82
CA ASN A 194 -10.12 -10.34 -25.93
C ASN A 194 -11.22 -9.86 -26.91
N ASP A 195 -11.85 -8.71 -26.66
CA ASP A 195 -12.78 -8.11 -27.62
C ASP A 195 -12.04 -7.67 -28.90
N PRO A 196 -12.73 -7.62 -30.07
CA PRO A 196 -12.14 -7.15 -31.31
C PRO A 196 -11.41 -5.80 -31.15
N GLY A 197 -10.09 -5.82 -31.36
CA GLY A 197 -9.23 -4.68 -31.07
C GLY A 197 -7.75 -5.00 -31.22
N SER A 198 -6.88 -4.10 -30.76
CA SER A 198 -5.43 -4.26 -30.84
C SER A 198 -4.88 -5.40 -29.98
N THR A 199 -5.60 -5.79 -28.93
CA THR A 199 -5.20 -6.84 -27.98
C THR A 199 -5.77 -8.22 -28.29
N ALA A 200 -6.80 -8.32 -29.15
CA ALA A 200 -7.57 -9.54 -29.38
C ALA A 200 -6.71 -10.77 -29.73
N SER A 201 -5.69 -10.62 -30.58
CA SER A 201 -4.83 -11.74 -30.98
C SER A 201 -3.62 -11.97 -30.09
N VAL A 202 -3.39 -11.14 -29.06
CA VAL A 202 -2.11 -11.10 -28.31
C VAL A 202 -1.80 -12.43 -27.64
N PHE A 203 -2.78 -13.09 -27.03
CA PHE A 203 -2.55 -14.42 -26.43
C PHE A 203 -2.18 -15.49 -27.46
N SER A 204 -2.91 -15.56 -28.58
CA SER A 204 -2.61 -16.47 -29.70
C SER A 204 -1.19 -16.23 -30.23
N ASP A 205 -0.87 -14.96 -30.48
CA ASP A 205 0.41 -14.49 -31.00
C ASP A 205 1.58 -14.76 -30.05
N LEU A 206 1.34 -14.67 -28.75
CA LEU A 206 2.29 -14.97 -27.69
C LEU A 206 2.51 -16.49 -27.55
N ALA A 207 1.44 -17.27 -27.51
CA ALA A 207 1.49 -18.72 -27.39
C ALA A 207 2.23 -19.36 -28.59
N ALA A 208 2.10 -18.79 -29.79
CA ALA A 208 2.73 -19.29 -31.00
C ALA A 208 4.23 -18.95 -31.16
N SER A 209 4.78 -18.00 -30.41
CA SER A 209 6.12 -17.43 -30.70
C SER A 209 7.10 -17.50 -29.52
N PRO A 210 8.15 -18.35 -29.59
CA PRO A 210 9.20 -18.40 -28.56
C PRO A 210 9.97 -17.08 -28.35
N ALA A 211 10.02 -16.19 -29.36
CA ALA A 211 10.64 -14.88 -29.21
C ALA A 211 9.79 -13.95 -28.33
N ARG A 212 8.47 -13.91 -28.58
CA ARG A 212 7.51 -13.13 -27.77
C ARG A 212 7.40 -13.67 -26.36
N GLN A 213 7.41 -15.00 -26.19
CA GLN A 213 7.45 -15.66 -24.88
C GLN A 213 8.61 -15.17 -24.02
N ARG A 214 9.81 -15.02 -24.58
CA ARG A 214 10.99 -14.52 -23.83
C ARG A 214 10.81 -13.08 -23.34
N LEU A 215 10.23 -12.21 -24.17
CA LEU A 215 9.93 -10.83 -23.78
C LEU A 215 8.89 -10.78 -22.67
N PHE A 216 7.81 -11.54 -22.86
CA PHE A 216 6.75 -11.68 -21.86
C PHE A 216 7.31 -12.22 -20.54
N PHE A 217 8.02 -13.35 -20.54
CA PHE A 217 8.57 -13.95 -19.30
C PHE A 217 9.50 -13.00 -18.54
N SER A 218 10.39 -12.30 -19.26
CA SER A 218 11.28 -11.30 -18.66
C SER A 218 10.49 -10.16 -17.99
N SER A 219 9.48 -9.63 -18.69
CA SER A 219 8.62 -8.59 -18.13
C SER A 219 7.77 -9.06 -16.96
N VAL A 220 7.31 -10.32 -16.98
CA VAL A 220 6.53 -10.97 -15.93
C VAL A 220 7.35 -11.09 -14.64
N GLN A 221 8.60 -11.56 -14.73
CA GLN A 221 9.51 -11.62 -13.58
C GLN A 221 9.79 -10.23 -13.01
N SER A 222 10.06 -9.24 -13.87
CA SER A 222 10.29 -7.86 -13.45
C SER A 222 9.06 -7.26 -12.76
N PHE A 223 7.87 -7.48 -13.31
CA PHE A 223 6.61 -6.95 -12.79
C PHE A 223 6.29 -7.54 -11.41
N MET A 224 6.34 -8.87 -11.26
CA MET A 224 6.09 -9.52 -9.97
C MET A 224 7.11 -9.12 -8.92
N SER A 225 8.38 -9.00 -9.30
CA SER A 225 9.42 -8.50 -8.39
C SER A 225 9.18 -7.04 -8.01
N THR A 226 8.65 -6.21 -8.90
CA THR A 226 8.42 -4.78 -8.62
C THR A 226 7.27 -4.58 -7.64
N TYR A 227 6.16 -5.30 -7.83
CA TYR A 227 4.92 -5.06 -7.09
C TYR A 227 4.59 -6.13 -6.04
N GLY A 228 5.44 -7.16 -5.86
CA GLY A 228 5.31 -8.13 -4.77
C GLY A 228 4.28 -9.24 -4.98
N PHE A 229 3.80 -9.45 -6.21
CA PHE A 229 2.84 -10.51 -6.54
C PHE A 229 3.41 -11.91 -6.27
N ASP A 230 2.55 -12.82 -5.77
CA ASP A 230 2.88 -14.21 -5.44
C ASP A 230 2.63 -15.17 -6.60
N GLY A 231 2.01 -14.71 -7.68
CA GLY A 231 1.66 -15.55 -8.80
C GLY A 231 0.92 -14.82 -9.91
N LEU A 232 0.49 -15.59 -10.90
CA LEU A 232 -0.18 -15.13 -12.10
C LEU A 232 -1.41 -15.98 -12.38
N ASP A 233 -2.48 -15.32 -12.82
CA ASP A 233 -3.67 -15.97 -13.36
C ASP A 233 -3.82 -15.54 -14.83
N LEU A 234 -3.98 -16.50 -15.75
CA LEU A 234 -4.27 -16.17 -17.15
C LEU A 234 -5.75 -16.37 -17.46
N ASP A 235 -6.36 -15.28 -17.91
CA ASP A 235 -7.76 -15.20 -18.27
C ASP A 235 -7.94 -14.96 -19.78
N TRP A 236 -7.56 -15.97 -20.58
CA TRP A 236 -7.65 -15.92 -22.04
C TRP A 236 -9.03 -16.38 -22.51
N GLU A 237 -9.79 -15.45 -23.07
CA GLU A 237 -11.18 -15.67 -23.51
C GLU A 237 -11.41 -15.43 -25.01
N TYR A 238 -11.23 -16.40 -25.91
CA TYR A 238 -10.83 -17.78 -25.66
C TYR A 238 -9.87 -18.25 -26.77
N PRO A 239 -8.97 -19.21 -26.47
CA PRO A 239 -8.13 -19.84 -27.49
C PRO A 239 -8.99 -20.42 -28.62
N VAL A 240 -8.45 -20.45 -29.84
CA VAL A 240 -9.12 -20.97 -31.07
C VAL A 240 -10.32 -20.15 -31.56
N ASP A 241 -11.05 -19.45 -30.69
CA ASP A 241 -12.24 -18.71 -31.07
C ASP A 241 -11.91 -17.49 -31.94
N ASN A 242 -12.26 -17.56 -33.22
CA ASN A 242 -11.94 -16.51 -34.20
C ASN A 242 -12.62 -15.18 -33.88
N ASP A 243 -13.81 -15.20 -33.28
CA ASP A 243 -14.57 -13.98 -32.94
C ASP A 243 -13.88 -13.18 -31.83
N ARG A 244 -12.94 -13.83 -31.12
CA ARG A 244 -12.16 -13.30 -30.00
C ARG A 244 -10.64 -13.30 -30.28
N GLY A 245 -10.26 -13.35 -31.55
CA GLY A 245 -8.87 -13.26 -32.00
C GLY A 245 -8.05 -14.56 -31.93
N GLY A 246 -8.64 -15.67 -31.47
CA GLY A 246 -8.03 -16.99 -31.44
C GLY A 246 -7.78 -17.62 -32.82
N LYS A 247 -6.97 -18.68 -32.84
CA LYS A 247 -6.55 -19.44 -34.03
C LYS A 247 -6.51 -20.94 -33.74
N ASP A 248 -6.77 -21.77 -34.76
CA ASP A 248 -6.79 -23.24 -34.63
C ASP A 248 -5.55 -23.85 -33.96
N TYR A 249 -4.38 -23.24 -34.13
CA TYR A 249 -3.14 -23.73 -33.53
C TYR A 249 -3.05 -23.51 -32.02
N ASP A 250 -3.89 -22.66 -31.43
CA ASP A 250 -3.89 -22.32 -30.00
C ASP A 250 -4.10 -23.55 -29.13
N TYR A 251 -5.01 -24.46 -29.54
CA TYR A 251 -5.25 -25.73 -28.85
C TYR A 251 -3.94 -26.50 -28.57
N THR A 252 -2.99 -26.44 -29.50
CA THR A 252 -1.70 -27.12 -29.37
C THR A 252 -0.59 -26.25 -28.77
N ASN A 253 -0.66 -24.93 -28.95
CA ASN A 253 0.38 -24.01 -28.53
C ASN A 253 0.19 -23.51 -27.10
N PHE A 254 -1.06 -23.34 -26.65
CA PHE A 254 -1.36 -22.85 -25.31
C PHE A 254 -0.77 -23.75 -24.21
N PRO A 255 -0.94 -25.09 -24.22
CA PRO A 255 -0.30 -25.95 -23.22
C PRO A 255 1.23 -25.91 -23.26
N LYS A 256 1.84 -25.74 -24.44
CA LYS A 256 3.31 -25.62 -24.57
C LYS A 256 3.82 -24.31 -23.99
N PHE A 257 3.07 -23.23 -24.20
CA PHE A 257 3.34 -21.93 -23.59
C PHE A 257 3.22 -22.02 -22.06
N MET A 258 2.12 -22.61 -21.57
CA MET A 258 1.88 -22.79 -20.14
C MET A 258 2.93 -23.63 -19.45
N ALA A 259 3.41 -24.72 -20.07
CA ALA A 259 4.50 -25.52 -19.51
C ALA A 259 5.77 -24.69 -19.28
N LYS A 260 6.17 -23.87 -20.26
CA LYS A 260 7.35 -23.00 -20.12
C LYS A 260 7.14 -21.86 -19.13
N LEU A 261 5.92 -21.31 -19.07
CA LEU A 261 5.56 -20.29 -18.09
C LEU A 261 5.64 -20.90 -16.68
N LYS A 262 5.09 -22.10 -16.47
CA LYS A 262 5.17 -22.82 -15.20
C LYS A 262 6.61 -23.07 -14.76
N ASP A 263 7.46 -23.56 -15.67
CA ASP A 263 8.89 -23.77 -15.38
C ASP A 263 9.54 -22.47 -14.88
N MET A 264 9.28 -21.34 -15.54
CA MET A 264 9.80 -20.03 -15.13
C MET A 264 9.23 -19.57 -13.78
N MET A 265 7.92 -19.75 -13.55
CA MET A 265 7.25 -19.36 -12.31
C MET A 265 7.75 -20.16 -11.10
N ASP A 266 7.99 -21.46 -11.27
CA ASP A 266 8.54 -22.33 -10.23
C ASP A 266 9.96 -21.92 -9.81
N THR A 267 10.78 -21.41 -10.73
CA THR A 267 12.11 -20.89 -10.34
C THR A 267 12.05 -19.68 -9.40
N GLY A 268 10.94 -18.94 -9.42
CA GLY A 268 10.71 -17.77 -8.58
C GLY A 268 9.86 -18.05 -7.34
N ASP A 269 9.50 -19.31 -7.06
CA ASP A 269 8.52 -19.68 -6.03
C ASP A 269 7.18 -18.92 -6.19
N LYS A 270 6.69 -18.87 -7.44
CA LYS A 270 5.45 -18.17 -7.82
C LYS A 270 4.39 -19.14 -8.31
N GLY A 271 3.14 -18.86 -7.98
CA GLY A 271 2.01 -19.67 -8.42
C GLY A 271 1.49 -19.31 -9.82
N LEU A 272 0.82 -20.24 -10.48
CA LEU A 272 0.26 -20.08 -11.81
C LEU A 272 -1.12 -20.75 -11.90
N THR A 273 -2.14 -19.98 -12.26
CA THR A 273 -3.51 -20.46 -12.46
C THR A 273 -4.04 -19.99 -13.81
N ILE A 274 -5.15 -20.58 -14.24
CA ILE A 274 -5.92 -20.08 -15.40
C ILE A 274 -7.41 -20.12 -15.09
N THR A 275 -8.17 -19.27 -15.75
CA THR A 275 -9.63 -19.36 -15.78
C THR A 275 -10.07 -20.35 -16.85
N LEU A 276 -11.17 -21.06 -16.58
CA LEU A 276 -11.83 -21.95 -17.53
C LEU A 276 -13.29 -21.51 -17.72
N PRO A 277 -13.79 -21.47 -18.95
CA PRO A 277 -15.22 -21.27 -19.18
C PRO A 277 -16.03 -22.48 -18.72
N ALA A 278 -17.26 -22.25 -18.25
CA ALA A 278 -18.20 -23.32 -17.92
C ALA A 278 -18.89 -23.93 -19.16
N SER A 279 -18.96 -23.18 -20.27
CA SER A 279 -19.66 -23.63 -21.48
C SER A 279 -18.83 -24.65 -22.26
N TYR A 280 -19.48 -25.70 -22.78
CA TYR A 280 -18.84 -26.66 -23.69
C TYR A 280 -18.25 -25.96 -24.94
N TRP A 281 -18.95 -24.94 -25.44
CA TRP A 281 -18.58 -24.25 -26.68
C TRP A 281 -17.22 -23.55 -26.61
N TYR A 282 -16.86 -22.99 -25.46
CA TYR A 282 -15.54 -22.40 -25.25
C TYR A 282 -14.54 -23.39 -24.64
N LEU A 283 -14.97 -24.24 -23.71
CA LEU A 283 -14.04 -25.16 -23.01
C LEU A 283 -13.44 -26.19 -23.96
N GLN A 284 -14.12 -26.55 -25.07
CA GLN A 284 -13.58 -27.47 -26.07
C GLN A 284 -12.28 -26.99 -26.73
N TYR A 285 -11.97 -25.69 -26.63
CA TYR A 285 -10.74 -25.10 -27.16
C TYR A 285 -9.53 -25.20 -26.21
N PHE A 286 -9.73 -25.73 -25.01
CA PHE A 286 -8.69 -25.97 -24.02
C PHE A 286 -8.29 -27.45 -23.99
N ASP A 287 -7.01 -27.76 -24.19
CA ASP A 287 -6.47 -29.10 -23.91
C ASP A 287 -6.25 -29.25 -22.39
N ILE A 288 -7.36 -29.30 -21.64
CA ILE A 288 -7.38 -29.26 -20.17
C ILE A 288 -6.52 -30.35 -19.53
N LYS A 289 -6.34 -31.49 -20.21
CA LYS A 289 -5.47 -32.56 -19.72
C LYS A 289 -3.99 -32.21 -19.77
N LYS A 290 -3.55 -31.49 -20.80
CA LYS A 290 -2.16 -31.00 -20.86
C LYS A 290 -1.94 -29.74 -20.04
N LEU A 291 -3.00 -28.98 -19.76
CA LEU A 291 -2.92 -27.79 -18.91
C LEU A 291 -2.88 -28.15 -17.42
N GLU A 292 -3.57 -29.21 -16.98
CA GLU A 292 -3.65 -29.65 -15.58
C GLU A 292 -2.30 -29.74 -14.84
N PRO A 293 -1.21 -30.31 -15.41
CA PRO A 293 0.09 -30.34 -14.74
C PRO A 293 0.82 -28.98 -14.74
N THR A 294 0.40 -28.01 -15.55
CA THR A 294 1.08 -26.71 -15.72
C THR A 294 0.48 -25.60 -14.85
N VAL A 295 -0.59 -25.89 -14.12
CA VAL A 295 -1.25 -24.94 -13.21
C VAL A 295 -1.34 -25.52 -11.81
N ASP A 296 -1.38 -24.65 -10.82
CA ASP A 296 -1.61 -25.05 -9.43
C ASP A 296 -3.07 -25.48 -9.26
N PHE A 297 -4.01 -24.72 -9.86
CA PHE A 297 -5.43 -25.04 -9.95
C PHE A 297 -6.11 -24.26 -11.10
N PHE A 298 -7.33 -24.69 -11.44
CA PHE A 298 -8.22 -24.08 -12.40
C PHE A 298 -9.33 -23.28 -11.70
N ASN A 299 -9.56 -22.06 -12.17
CA ASN A 299 -10.66 -21.20 -11.76
C ASN A 299 -11.82 -21.34 -12.77
N ILE A 300 -12.84 -22.15 -12.48
CA ILE A 300 -13.97 -22.31 -13.43
C ILE A 300 -14.99 -21.20 -13.25
N MET A 301 -15.25 -20.44 -14.32
CA MET A 301 -16.23 -19.36 -14.37
C MET A 301 -17.65 -19.94 -14.49
N SER A 302 -18.13 -20.55 -13.41
CA SER A 302 -19.45 -21.17 -13.28
C SER A 302 -20.59 -20.17 -13.02
N TYR A 303 -20.53 -19.05 -13.72
CA TYR A 303 -21.50 -17.97 -13.77
C TYR A 303 -21.63 -17.54 -15.24
N ASP A 304 -22.46 -16.53 -15.56
CA ASP A 304 -22.70 -16.12 -16.95
C ASP A 304 -23.20 -17.25 -17.87
N LEU A 305 -23.92 -18.22 -17.30
CA LEU A 305 -24.54 -19.29 -18.08
C LEU A 305 -25.68 -18.77 -18.98
N HIS A 306 -26.31 -17.68 -18.55
CA HIS A 306 -27.41 -17.00 -19.23
C HIS A 306 -27.24 -15.48 -19.13
N GLY A 307 -27.62 -14.79 -20.19
CA GLY A 307 -27.50 -13.33 -20.28
C GLY A 307 -28.23 -12.76 -21.49
N ALA A 308 -28.20 -11.44 -21.66
CA ALA A 308 -28.99 -10.76 -22.70
C ALA A 308 -28.64 -11.23 -24.14
N TRP A 309 -27.45 -11.80 -24.34
CA TRP A 309 -27.04 -12.39 -25.62
C TRP A 309 -27.92 -13.57 -26.07
N ASP A 310 -28.62 -14.25 -25.15
CA ASP A 310 -29.55 -15.35 -25.48
C ASP A 310 -30.70 -14.92 -26.41
N GLN A 311 -30.90 -13.62 -26.59
CA GLN A 311 -31.88 -13.06 -27.53
C GLN A 311 -31.65 -13.49 -28.98
N ASN A 312 -30.39 -13.65 -29.38
CA ASN A 312 -30.02 -13.94 -30.76
C ASN A 312 -29.52 -15.37 -30.95
N VAL A 313 -29.66 -16.23 -29.94
CA VAL A 313 -29.14 -17.60 -29.95
C VAL A 313 -30.28 -18.61 -30.09
N ASN A 314 -30.25 -19.41 -31.15
CA ASN A 314 -31.32 -20.36 -31.48
C ASN A 314 -31.51 -21.48 -30.45
N TRP A 315 -30.46 -21.85 -29.70
CA TRP A 315 -30.43 -23.01 -28.82
C TRP A 315 -30.92 -22.70 -27.40
N THR A 316 -30.53 -21.57 -26.84
CA THR A 316 -30.94 -21.11 -25.50
C THR A 316 -32.27 -20.39 -25.52
N LYS A 317 -32.58 -19.69 -26.63
CA LYS A 317 -33.76 -18.82 -26.82
C LYS A 317 -33.80 -17.67 -25.79
N PRO A 318 -34.60 -16.59 -26.01
CA PRO A 318 -34.69 -15.46 -25.08
C PRO A 318 -35.50 -15.80 -23.81
N TYR A 319 -35.18 -16.88 -23.11
CA TYR A 319 -35.84 -17.24 -21.86
C TYR A 319 -35.19 -16.52 -20.67
N LEU A 320 -36.02 -16.07 -19.73
CA LEU A 320 -35.58 -15.66 -18.40
C LEU A 320 -34.98 -16.87 -17.70
N ASN A 321 -33.66 -16.91 -17.60
CA ASN A 321 -32.93 -17.99 -16.95
C ASN A 321 -31.84 -17.42 -16.04
N ALA A 322 -31.45 -18.20 -15.04
CA ALA A 322 -30.50 -17.76 -14.04
C ALA A 322 -29.06 -18.03 -14.48
N HIS A 323 -28.19 -17.03 -14.34
CA HIS A 323 -26.81 -17.13 -14.82
C HIS A 323 -25.88 -17.99 -13.96
N THR A 324 -26.31 -18.33 -12.74
CA THR A 324 -25.57 -19.16 -11.79
C THR A 324 -26.35 -20.43 -11.42
N ASN A 325 -27.15 -20.97 -12.35
CA ASN A 325 -27.95 -22.17 -12.15
C ASN A 325 -27.07 -23.39 -11.80
N LEU A 326 -27.16 -23.88 -10.56
CA LEU A 326 -26.34 -24.97 -10.03
C LEU A 326 -26.49 -26.29 -10.80
N THR A 327 -27.66 -26.56 -11.40
CA THR A 327 -27.88 -27.77 -12.21
C THR A 327 -27.05 -27.76 -13.50
N GLU A 328 -26.85 -26.56 -14.06
CA GLU A 328 -26.03 -26.33 -15.25
C GLU A 328 -24.55 -26.22 -14.89
N VAL A 329 -24.22 -25.65 -13.73
CA VAL A 329 -22.86 -25.71 -13.16
C VAL A 329 -22.41 -27.17 -12.98
N GLU A 330 -23.26 -28.06 -12.48
CA GLU A 330 -22.95 -29.50 -12.42
C GLU A 330 -22.70 -30.11 -13.81
N SER A 331 -23.45 -29.64 -14.82
CA SER A 331 -23.26 -30.08 -16.21
C SER A 331 -21.96 -29.55 -16.82
N ALA A 332 -21.51 -28.36 -16.41
CA ALA A 332 -20.20 -27.82 -16.76
C ALA A 332 -19.06 -28.60 -16.09
N LEU A 333 -19.18 -28.93 -14.80
CA LEU A 333 -18.20 -29.76 -14.09
C LEU A 333 -18.07 -31.17 -14.69
N ASP A 334 -19.17 -31.73 -15.20
CA ASP A 334 -19.13 -33.01 -15.92
C ASP A 334 -18.18 -32.99 -17.14
N LEU A 335 -17.92 -31.83 -17.74
CA LEU A 335 -16.90 -31.70 -18.80
C LEU A 335 -15.49 -31.98 -18.28
N LEU A 336 -15.19 -31.61 -17.04
CA LEU A 336 -13.90 -31.88 -16.41
C LEU A 336 -13.77 -33.36 -16.04
N TRP A 337 -14.82 -33.96 -15.47
CA TRP A 337 -14.81 -35.37 -15.03
C TRP A 337 -14.74 -36.35 -16.20
N ARG A 338 -15.29 -36.02 -17.37
CA ARG A 338 -15.11 -36.79 -18.61
C ARG A 338 -13.66 -36.85 -19.08
N ASN A 339 -12.82 -35.96 -18.58
CA ASN A 339 -11.40 -35.88 -18.90
C ASN A 339 -10.54 -36.24 -17.68
N ASP A 340 -11.10 -36.86 -16.64
CA ASP A 340 -10.36 -37.30 -15.45
C ASP A 340 -9.51 -36.18 -14.82
N ILE A 341 -10.01 -34.94 -14.79
CA ILE A 341 -9.36 -33.83 -14.09
C ILE A 341 -9.50 -34.04 -12.58
N SER A 342 -8.42 -33.77 -11.83
CA SER A 342 -8.41 -33.89 -10.38
C SER A 342 -9.35 -32.87 -9.74
N PRO A 343 -10.37 -33.30 -8.96
CA PRO A 343 -11.30 -32.37 -8.31
C PRO A 343 -10.61 -31.36 -7.37
N SER A 344 -9.54 -31.77 -6.69
CA SER A 344 -8.75 -30.90 -5.81
C SER A 344 -8.05 -29.73 -6.53
N LYS A 345 -7.93 -29.79 -7.86
CA LYS A 345 -7.40 -28.69 -8.69
C LYS A 345 -8.49 -27.80 -9.27
N VAL A 346 -9.76 -28.03 -8.96
CA VAL A 346 -10.87 -27.24 -9.52
C VAL A 346 -11.42 -26.33 -8.43
N VAL A 347 -11.50 -25.03 -8.74
CA VAL A 347 -12.06 -23.99 -7.89
C VAL A 347 -13.32 -23.44 -8.56
N MET A 348 -14.49 -23.58 -7.92
CA MET A 348 -15.79 -23.23 -8.49
C MET A 348 -16.12 -21.74 -8.33
N GLY A 349 -16.44 -21.06 -9.42
CA GLY A 349 -16.83 -19.65 -9.44
C GLY A 349 -18.22 -19.36 -8.86
N LEU A 350 -18.32 -18.30 -8.08
CA LEU A 350 -19.50 -17.72 -7.46
C LEU A 350 -19.63 -16.26 -7.93
N GLY A 351 -20.85 -15.85 -8.30
CA GLY A 351 -21.11 -14.48 -8.78
C GLY A 351 -21.62 -13.58 -7.66
N PHE A 352 -20.93 -12.47 -7.38
CA PHE A 352 -21.40 -11.40 -6.49
C PHE A 352 -22.18 -10.31 -7.26
N TYR A 353 -22.86 -10.73 -8.32
CA TYR A 353 -23.70 -9.91 -9.16
C TYR A 353 -24.85 -10.74 -9.72
N GLY A 354 -25.86 -10.05 -10.23
CA GLY A 354 -26.95 -10.65 -10.97
C GLY A 354 -26.92 -10.30 -12.45
N ARG A 355 -27.28 -11.28 -13.28
CA ARG A 355 -27.72 -11.03 -14.66
C ARG A 355 -29.20 -10.66 -14.65
N ALA A 356 -29.53 -9.59 -15.36
CA ALA A 356 -30.84 -8.97 -15.32
C ALA A 356 -31.41 -8.75 -16.73
N PHE A 357 -32.72 -8.94 -16.86
CA PHE A 357 -33.46 -8.91 -18.11
C PHE A 357 -34.68 -8.00 -18.03
N THR A 358 -35.08 -7.48 -19.18
CA THR A 358 -36.41 -6.87 -19.37
C THR A 358 -37.34 -7.92 -19.98
N ALA A 359 -38.28 -8.43 -19.18
CA ALA A 359 -39.30 -9.38 -19.61
C ALA A 359 -40.18 -8.79 -20.72
N SER A 360 -40.65 -9.64 -21.64
CA SER A 360 -41.54 -9.22 -22.74
C SER A 360 -42.86 -8.67 -22.21
N SER A 361 -43.37 -9.29 -21.14
CA SER A 361 -44.68 -9.06 -20.55
C SER A 361 -44.54 -9.07 -19.03
N ALA A 362 -45.27 -8.18 -18.35
CA ALA A 362 -45.29 -8.15 -16.89
C ALA A 362 -46.15 -9.31 -16.31
N GLU A 363 -46.97 -9.92 -17.16
CA GLU A 363 -47.82 -11.08 -16.84
C GLU A 363 -47.03 -12.39 -16.80
N CYS A 364 -45.89 -12.50 -17.50
CA CYS A 364 -45.02 -13.69 -17.51
C CYS A 364 -43.60 -13.31 -17.07
N MET A 365 -43.30 -13.52 -15.79
CA MET A 365 -41.97 -13.24 -15.20
C MET A 365 -41.38 -14.43 -14.42
N GLU A 366 -41.86 -15.65 -14.68
CA GLU A 366 -41.23 -16.88 -14.15
C GLU A 366 -40.08 -17.33 -15.08
N PRO A 367 -39.13 -18.14 -14.58
CA PRO A 367 -38.13 -18.77 -15.45
C PRO A 367 -38.79 -19.47 -16.64
N GLY A 368 -38.18 -19.36 -17.82
CA GLY A 368 -38.77 -19.84 -19.08
C GLY A 368 -39.77 -18.89 -19.76
N CYS A 369 -40.14 -17.77 -19.15
CA CYS A 369 -40.83 -16.67 -19.85
C CYS A 369 -39.86 -15.93 -20.80
N LEU A 370 -40.38 -15.24 -21.82
CA LEU A 370 -39.53 -14.56 -22.81
C LEU A 370 -39.09 -13.16 -22.35
N PHE A 371 -37.86 -12.76 -22.65
CA PHE A 371 -37.35 -11.38 -22.49
C PHE A 371 -37.15 -10.66 -23.84
N ILE A 372 -37.14 -9.32 -23.81
CA ILE A 372 -36.94 -8.46 -24.99
C ILE A 372 -35.58 -7.77 -25.04
N GLY A 373 -34.83 -7.78 -23.95
CA GLY A 373 -33.44 -7.34 -23.90
C GLY A 373 -32.89 -7.35 -22.48
N ALA A 374 -31.70 -6.76 -22.33
CA ALA A 374 -31.08 -6.52 -21.04
C ALA A 374 -31.98 -5.64 -20.14
N ALA A 375 -31.88 -5.83 -18.82
CA ALA A 375 -32.44 -4.90 -17.85
C ALA A 375 -31.77 -3.52 -17.92
N ASN A 376 -32.42 -2.53 -17.32
CA ASN A 376 -31.85 -1.20 -17.13
C ASN A 376 -30.56 -1.27 -16.31
N ALA A 377 -29.61 -0.41 -16.65
CA ALA A 377 -28.34 -0.32 -15.93
C ALA A 377 -28.55 0.17 -14.49
N GLY A 378 -27.77 -0.39 -13.57
CA GLY A 378 -27.68 0.11 -12.21
C GLY A 378 -26.98 1.48 -12.15
N SER A 379 -27.23 2.25 -11.10
CA SER A 379 -26.64 3.60 -10.94
C SER A 379 -25.13 3.58 -10.73
N CYS A 380 -24.60 2.49 -10.19
CA CYS A 380 -23.20 2.30 -9.81
C CYS A 380 -22.44 1.47 -10.84
N SER A 381 -23.00 0.34 -11.29
CA SER A 381 -22.41 -0.47 -12.37
C SER A 381 -22.42 0.25 -13.72
N ARG A 382 -23.49 1.02 -14.00
CA ARG A 382 -23.74 1.68 -15.30
C ARG A 382 -23.71 0.72 -16.49
N GLU A 383 -23.99 -0.56 -16.26
CA GLU A 383 -23.98 -1.61 -17.28
C GLU A 383 -25.37 -2.23 -17.44
N LYS A 384 -25.91 -2.25 -18.66
CA LYS A 384 -27.22 -2.85 -18.92
C LYS A 384 -27.15 -4.37 -18.76
N GLY A 385 -28.11 -4.92 -18.02
CA GLY A 385 -28.23 -6.36 -17.82
C GLY A 385 -27.29 -6.97 -16.77
N ILE A 386 -26.51 -6.15 -16.08
CA ILE A 386 -25.75 -6.53 -14.89
C ILE A 386 -26.17 -5.60 -13.75
N LEU A 387 -26.40 -6.18 -12.57
CA LEU A 387 -26.55 -5.43 -11.32
C LEU A 387 -25.60 -6.02 -10.29
N LEU A 388 -24.84 -5.16 -9.61
CA LEU A 388 -24.00 -5.60 -8.50
C LEU A 388 -24.89 -6.11 -7.36
N ASN A 389 -24.41 -7.03 -6.53
CA ASN A 389 -25.17 -7.47 -5.37
C ASN A 389 -25.55 -6.31 -4.42
N SER A 390 -24.68 -5.30 -4.29
CA SER A 390 -25.00 -4.05 -3.58
C SER A 390 -26.15 -3.26 -4.22
N GLU A 391 -26.24 -3.22 -5.55
CA GLU A 391 -27.35 -2.57 -6.26
C GLU A 391 -28.65 -3.35 -6.11
N ILE A 392 -28.58 -4.69 -6.12
CA ILE A 392 -29.74 -5.56 -5.93
C ILE A 392 -30.31 -5.39 -4.52
N ASP A 393 -29.45 -5.35 -3.50
CA ASP A 393 -29.85 -5.05 -2.12
C ASP A 393 -30.56 -3.69 -2.01
N ASN A 394 -29.98 -2.65 -2.60
CA ASN A 394 -30.57 -1.32 -2.63
C ASN A 394 -31.95 -1.31 -3.32
N VAL A 395 -32.12 -2.06 -4.41
CA VAL A 395 -33.40 -2.21 -5.10
C VAL A 395 -34.42 -2.94 -4.22
N ILE A 396 -34.02 -4.03 -3.57
CA ILE A 396 -34.88 -4.81 -2.67
C ILE A 396 -35.35 -3.94 -1.51
N GLU A 397 -34.46 -3.23 -0.84
CA GLU A 397 -34.77 -2.38 0.31
C GLU A 397 -35.68 -1.21 -0.09
N LYS A 398 -35.28 -0.44 -1.11
CA LYS A 398 -36.03 0.75 -1.55
C LYS A 398 -37.44 0.42 -2.02
N ARG A 399 -37.63 -0.72 -2.68
CA ARG A 399 -38.92 -1.16 -3.23
C ARG A 399 -39.66 -2.16 -2.33
N LYS A 400 -39.08 -2.54 -1.18
CA LYS A 400 -39.62 -3.54 -0.24
C LYS A 400 -39.97 -4.87 -0.93
N LEU A 401 -39.11 -5.32 -1.84
CA LEU A 401 -39.33 -6.54 -2.62
C LEU A 401 -39.00 -7.78 -1.79
N LYS A 402 -39.57 -8.92 -2.16
CA LYS A 402 -39.24 -10.23 -1.58
C LYS A 402 -38.62 -11.11 -2.65
N PRO A 403 -37.34 -11.50 -2.52
CA PRO A 403 -36.73 -12.49 -3.38
C PRO A 403 -37.46 -13.83 -3.32
N LYS A 404 -37.47 -14.56 -4.44
CA LYS A 404 -37.97 -15.93 -4.54
C LYS A 404 -36.80 -16.88 -4.77
N LEU A 405 -36.63 -17.82 -3.85
CA LEU A 405 -35.64 -18.90 -3.96
C LEU A 405 -36.11 -19.96 -4.95
N TYR A 406 -35.23 -20.33 -5.87
CA TYR A 406 -35.34 -21.52 -6.71
C TYR A 406 -34.33 -22.55 -6.20
N LYS A 407 -34.84 -23.52 -5.44
CA LYS A 407 -34.01 -24.41 -4.61
C LYS A 407 -33.18 -25.41 -5.43
N GLU A 408 -33.69 -25.88 -6.55
CA GLU A 408 -32.96 -26.84 -7.40
C GLU A 408 -31.80 -26.16 -8.13
N GLU A 409 -32.04 -24.96 -8.64
CA GLU A 409 -31.08 -24.11 -9.33
C GLU A 409 -30.16 -23.36 -8.37
N ALA A 410 -30.51 -23.32 -7.07
CA ALA A 410 -29.81 -22.59 -6.01
C ALA A 410 -29.55 -21.12 -6.36
N VAL A 411 -30.62 -20.39 -6.70
CA VAL A 411 -30.58 -18.95 -7.04
C VAL A 411 -31.75 -18.19 -6.43
N GLN A 412 -31.54 -16.91 -6.15
CA GLN A 412 -32.59 -15.96 -5.83
C GLN A 412 -33.03 -15.22 -7.09
N VAL A 413 -34.33 -14.96 -7.19
CA VAL A 413 -34.89 -14.10 -8.24
C VAL A 413 -35.69 -12.97 -7.62
N VAL A 414 -35.42 -11.75 -8.09
CA VAL A 414 -36.21 -10.55 -7.75
C VAL A 414 -36.79 -9.97 -9.03
N LYS A 415 -38.01 -9.42 -8.92
CA LYS A 415 -38.81 -8.95 -10.05
C LYS A 415 -39.48 -7.64 -9.66
N TRP A 416 -39.50 -6.66 -10.57
CA TRP A 416 -40.30 -5.44 -10.43
C TRP A 416 -40.65 -4.89 -11.80
N GLU A 417 -41.88 -4.40 -11.99
CA GLU A 417 -42.37 -3.93 -13.29
C GLU A 417 -42.16 -5.01 -14.38
N LYS A 418 -41.23 -4.80 -15.32
CA LYS A 418 -40.77 -5.80 -16.30
C LYS A 418 -39.31 -6.22 -16.09
N GLN A 419 -38.67 -5.76 -15.04
CA GLN A 419 -37.29 -6.10 -14.71
C GLN A 419 -37.26 -7.39 -13.91
N TRP A 420 -36.33 -8.26 -14.28
CA TRP A 420 -36.12 -9.55 -13.66
C TRP A 420 -34.62 -9.72 -13.45
N VAL A 421 -34.20 -10.11 -12.25
CA VAL A 421 -32.80 -10.38 -11.92
C VAL A 421 -32.67 -11.69 -11.18
N SER A 422 -31.71 -12.52 -11.62
CA SER A 422 -31.23 -13.68 -10.86
C SER A 422 -29.89 -13.37 -10.22
N TYR A 423 -29.72 -13.70 -8.95
CA TYR A 423 -28.49 -13.44 -8.19
C TYR A 423 -28.33 -14.44 -7.05
N ASP A 424 -27.23 -14.29 -6.31
CA ASP A 424 -26.87 -15.14 -5.17
C ASP A 424 -26.81 -14.33 -3.87
N ASP A 425 -27.35 -14.91 -2.81
CA ASP A 425 -27.38 -14.45 -1.41
C ASP A 425 -26.76 -15.49 -0.46
N GLU A 426 -26.76 -15.22 0.85
CA GLU A 426 -26.17 -16.15 1.85
C GLU A 426 -26.75 -17.57 1.75
N GLU A 427 -28.07 -17.71 1.54
CA GLU A 427 -28.72 -19.03 1.45
C GLU A 427 -28.27 -19.82 0.21
N THR A 428 -28.21 -19.17 -0.95
CA THR A 428 -27.82 -19.80 -2.21
C THR A 428 -26.31 -20.03 -2.33
N LEU A 429 -25.49 -19.13 -1.76
CA LEU A 429 -24.05 -19.33 -1.60
C LEU A 429 -23.75 -20.55 -0.73
N GLN A 430 -24.47 -20.76 0.38
CA GLN A 430 -24.31 -21.95 1.21
C GLN A 430 -24.61 -23.23 0.42
N MET A 431 -25.70 -23.25 -0.37
CA MET A 431 -26.05 -24.41 -1.20
C MET A 431 -24.96 -24.73 -2.24
N LYS A 432 -24.36 -23.70 -2.82
CA LYS A 432 -23.27 -23.83 -3.80
C LYS A 432 -21.98 -24.32 -3.15
N VAL A 433 -21.59 -23.74 -2.02
CA VAL A 433 -20.41 -24.19 -1.25
C VAL A 433 -20.59 -25.64 -0.79
N ASP A 434 -21.76 -25.99 -0.27
CA ASP A 434 -22.10 -27.37 0.11
C ASP A 434 -21.91 -28.33 -1.06
N ARG A 435 -22.41 -27.96 -2.25
CA ARG A 435 -22.31 -28.76 -3.46
C ARG A 435 -20.86 -28.90 -3.94
N ALA A 436 -20.06 -27.83 -3.88
CA ALA A 436 -18.64 -27.89 -4.20
C ALA A 436 -17.88 -28.85 -3.24
N GLY A 437 -18.18 -28.79 -1.95
CA GLY A 437 -17.63 -29.72 -0.95
C GLY A 437 -18.04 -31.18 -1.23
N GLU A 438 -19.31 -31.42 -1.57
CA GLU A 438 -19.81 -32.75 -1.98
C GLU A 438 -19.11 -33.30 -3.23
N ARG A 439 -18.49 -32.44 -4.06
CA ARG A 439 -17.75 -32.81 -5.27
C ARG A 439 -16.22 -32.87 -5.07
N CYS A 440 -15.74 -32.79 -3.83
CA CYS A 440 -14.31 -32.79 -3.52
C CYS A 440 -13.53 -31.67 -4.21
N LEU A 441 -14.18 -30.52 -4.50
CA LEU A 441 -13.51 -29.42 -5.19
C LEU A 441 -12.43 -28.81 -4.28
N GLY A 442 -11.36 -28.33 -4.90
CA GLY A 442 -10.23 -27.71 -4.20
C GLY A 442 -10.56 -26.36 -3.56
N GLY A 443 -11.70 -25.76 -3.92
CA GLY A 443 -12.14 -24.49 -3.37
C GLY A 443 -13.30 -23.83 -4.12
N VAL A 444 -13.57 -22.58 -3.73
CA VAL A 444 -14.48 -21.66 -4.42
C VAL A 444 -13.78 -20.34 -4.77
N MET A 445 -14.30 -19.69 -5.80
CA MET A 445 -13.80 -18.46 -6.42
C MET A 445 -14.92 -17.44 -6.43
N VAL A 446 -14.63 -16.15 -6.23
CA VAL A 446 -15.63 -15.07 -6.29
C VAL A 446 -15.31 -14.10 -7.43
N TRP A 447 -16.29 -13.87 -8.31
CA TRP A 447 -16.32 -12.75 -9.25
C TRP A 447 -17.47 -11.79 -8.92
N ALA A 448 -17.23 -10.57 -8.48
CA ALA A 448 -15.97 -10.07 -7.95
C ALA A 448 -16.13 -9.61 -6.49
N ILE A 449 -15.02 -9.66 -5.72
CA ILE A 449 -14.97 -9.23 -4.31
C ILE A 449 -15.59 -7.83 -4.17
N SER A 450 -15.32 -6.98 -5.15
CA SER A 450 -15.71 -5.58 -5.17
C SER A 450 -17.18 -5.33 -5.53
N HIS A 451 -17.97 -6.34 -5.93
CA HIS A 451 -19.41 -6.17 -6.23
C HIS A 451 -20.31 -6.20 -4.97
N ASP A 452 -19.68 -6.37 -3.82
CA ASP A 452 -20.31 -6.41 -2.50
C ASP A 452 -20.78 -5.01 -2.03
N THR A 453 -21.54 -4.99 -0.93
CA THR A 453 -21.89 -3.78 -0.19
C THR A 453 -20.67 -3.20 0.53
N LYS A 454 -20.74 -1.93 0.93
CA LYS A 454 -19.63 -1.25 1.62
C LYS A 454 -19.16 -1.94 2.90
N ASP A 455 -20.07 -2.62 3.60
CA ASP A 455 -19.81 -3.39 4.82
C ASP A 455 -19.39 -4.85 4.55
N ALA A 456 -19.15 -5.20 3.28
CA ALA A 456 -18.70 -6.51 2.83
C ALA A 456 -19.66 -7.65 3.23
N LYS A 457 -20.98 -7.42 3.09
CA LYS A 457 -22.04 -8.35 3.52
C LYS A 457 -21.88 -9.74 2.91
N TYR A 458 -21.66 -9.84 1.60
CA TYR A 458 -21.58 -11.13 0.89
C TYR A 458 -20.25 -11.85 1.15
N ASN A 459 -19.15 -11.11 1.28
CA ASN A 459 -17.87 -11.63 1.74
C ASN A 459 -17.98 -12.21 3.17
N ASN A 460 -18.60 -11.47 4.11
CA ASN A 460 -18.81 -11.94 5.48
C ASN A 460 -19.74 -13.16 5.55
N ALA A 461 -20.77 -13.21 4.71
CA ALA A 461 -21.62 -14.39 4.55
C ALA A 461 -20.79 -15.60 4.08
N LEU A 462 -19.95 -15.43 3.05
CA LEU A 462 -19.07 -16.49 2.57
C LEU A 462 -18.06 -16.96 3.63
N ALA A 463 -17.49 -16.03 4.41
CA ALA A 463 -16.61 -16.36 5.52
C ALA A 463 -17.29 -17.25 6.56
N LYS A 464 -18.53 -16.89 6.93
CA LYS A 464 -19.36 -17.66 7.86
C LYS A 464 -19.70 -19.05 7.30
N ILE A 465 -20.09 -19.13 6.03
CA ILE A 465 -20.41 -20.39 5.34
C ILE A 465 -19.22 -21.36 5.36
N LEU A 466 -17.99 -20.83 5.20
CA LEU A 466 -16.75 -21.58 5.16
C LEU A 466 -16.09 -21.78 6.54
N ASP A 467 -16.75 -21.37 7.63
CA ASP A 467 -16.23 -21.39 9.00
C ASP A 467 -14.84 -20.72 9.15
N ARG A 468 -14.65 -19.59 8.46
CA ARG A 468 -13.39 -18.83 8.48
C ARG A 468 -13.49 -17.67 9.45
N LYS A 469 -12.53 -17.58 10.36
CA LYS A 469 -12.37 -16.40 11.24
C LYS A 469 -11.87 -15.23 10.40
N VAL A 470 -12.64 -14.14 10.42
CA VAL A 470 -12.29 -12.90 9.72
C VAL A 470 -12.25 -11.73 10.69
N THR A 471 -11.37 -10.77 10.41
CA THR A 471 -11.37 -9.46 11.06
C THR A 471 -11.94 -8.42 10.11
N LYS A 472 -12.56 -7.36 10.65
CA LYS A 472 -13.07 -6.25 9.82
C LYS A 472 -11.90 -5.61 9.08
N GLY A 473 -12.14 -5.21 7.83
CA GLY A 473 -11.10 -4.79 6.87
C GLY A 473 -10.27 -3.55 7.22
N SER A 474 -10.42 -2.94 8.40
CA SER A 474 -9.38 -2.02 8.81
C SER A 474 -8.12 -2.83 9.09
N LEU A 475 -6.96 -2.27 8.74
CA LEU A 475 -5.67 -2.82 9.13
C LEU A 475 -5.45 -2.67 10.66
N ASP A 476 -6.51 -2.62 11.47
CA ASP A 476 -6.48 -2.47 12.91
C ASP A 476 -6.22 -3.86 13.52
N ASP A 477 -5.13 -3.98 14.29
CA ASP A 477 -4.99 -5.11 15.21
C ASP A 477 -5.92 -4.86 16.42
N ASP A 478 -6.23 -5.88 17.22
CA ASP A 478 -6.73 -5.67 18.60
C ASP A 478 -5.55 -5.42 19.57
N GLU A 479 -4.41 -4.95 19.05
CA GLU A 479 -3.19 -4.71 19.82
C GLU A 479 -3.37 -3.50 20.74
N THR A 480 -3.12 -3.69 22.04
CA THR A 480 -3.12 -2.62 23.01
C THR A 480 -1.81 -1.85 22.96
N ALA A 481 -1.88 -0.55 23.27
CA ALA A 481 -0.71 0.34 23.27
C ALA A 481 0.32 0.04 24.36
N GLY A 482 -0.04 -0.80 25.33
CA GLY A 482 0.69 -1.09 26.55
C GLY A 482 -0.27 -1.54 27.64
N ASP A 483 0.27 -2.07 28.72
CA ASP A 483 -0.50 -2.60 29.84
C ASP A 483 -0.15 -1.84 31.13
N PHE A 484 -1.13 -1.72 32.02
CA PHE A 484 -0.87 -1.26 33.39
C PHE A 484 -0.29 -2.43 34.18
N VAL A 485 1.00 -2.38 34.46
CA VAL A 485 1.71 -3.40 35.24
C VAL A 485 1.77 -2.95 36.69
N LYS A 486 1.30 -3.79 37.61
CA LYS A 486 1.45 -3.57 39.05
C LYS A 486 2.90 -3.83 39.44
N LYS A 487 3.65 -2.77 39.75
CA LYS A 487 5.03 -2.88 40.27
C LYS A 487 5.04 -2.68 41.79
N PRO A 488 5.73 -3.55 42.56
CA PRO A 488 5.91 -3.35 44.00
C PRO A 488 6.50 -1.97 44.29
N TYR A 489 5.92 -1.25 45.24
CA TYR A 489 6.41 0.04 45.68
C TYR A 489 7.15 -0.15 47.02
N GLU A 490 8.48 0.00 46.97
CA GLU A 490 9.36 -0.19 48.13
C GLU A 490 8.99 0.74 49.28
N GLN A 491 8.91 0.20 50.50
CA GLN A 491 8.62 0.97 51.70
C GLN A 491 9.91 1.42 52.38
N CYS A 492 9.87 2.55 53.10
CA CYS A 492 10.99 2.96 53.94
C CYS A 492 11.37 1.84 54.90
N ARG A 493 12.66 1.69 55.19
CA ARG A 493 13.13 0.60 56.05
C ARG A 493 14.36 0.97 56.83
N TRP A 494 14.50 0.31 57.95
CA TRP A 494 15.75 0.25 58.70
C TRP A 494 16.77 -0.57 57.90
N THR A 495 17.98 -0.03 57.70
CA THR A 495 19.11 -0.79 57.12
C THR A 495 19.55 -1.90 58.06
N ASN A 496 20.39 -2.83 57.60
CA ASN A 496 21.06 -3.76 58.50
C ASN A 496 22.17 -3.05 59.30
N CYS A 497 22.66 -3.69 60.37
CA CYS A 497 23.76 -3.16 61.17
C CYS A 497 25.01 -2.91 60.31
N LYS A 498 25.58 -1.70 60.39
CA LYS A 498 26.72 -1.22 59.58
C LYS A 498 26.44 -1.01 58.09
N GLU A 499 25.19 -1.12 57.65
CA GLU A 499 24.81 -0.79 56.28
C GLU A 499 24.33 0.67 56.18
N SER A 500 24.80 1.38 55.15
CA SER A 500 24.25 2.66 54.73
C SER A 500 22.94 2.48 53.95
N CYS A 501 22.26 3.57 53.62
CA CYS A 501 21.08 3.48 52.74
C CYS A 501 21.42 2.78 51.41
N PRO A 502 20.48 2.01 50.83
CA PRO A 502 20.63 1.46 49.49
C PRO A 502 20.94 2.53 48.44
N LYS A 503 21.59 2.16 47.34
CA LYS A 503 21.93 3.10 46.27
C LYS A 503 20.67 3.81 45.76
N GLY A 504 20.68 5.13 45.77
CA GLY A 504 19.55 5.98 45.35
C GLY A 504 18.57 6.30 46.47
N TRP A 505 18.65 5.66 47.64
CA TRP A 505 17.79 5.96 48.78
C TRP A 505 18.38 7.08 49.63
N VAL A 506 17.52 7.80 50.34
CA VAL A 506 17.88 8.93 51.18
C VAL A 506 17.73 8.59 52.66
N HIS A 507 18.64 9.11 53.47
CA HIS A 507 18.54 9.03 54.93
C HIS A 507 17.40 9.91 55.43
N VAL A 508 16.64 9.41 56.41
CA VAL A 508 15.56 10.17 57.03
C VAL A 508 16.10 10.95 58.23
N GLY A 509 15.87 12.27 58.22
CA GLY A 509 16.21 13.15 59.33
C GLY A 509 15.26 13.00 60.52
N ARG A 510 15.78 13.25 61.72
CA ARG A 510 15.05 13.28 62.98
C ARG A 510 14.53 14.71 63.23
N LEU A 511 13.22 14.86 63.40
CA LEU A 511 12.53 16.16 63.46
C LEU A 511 11.76 16.42 64.77
N ASP A 512 11.91 15.58 65.80
CA ASP A 512 11.32 15.86 67.12
C ASP A 512 12.03 17.01 67.85
N LYS A 513 11.35 17.59 68.84
CA LYS A 513 11.81 18.75 69.63
C LYS A 513 13.17 18.56 70.32
N HIS A 514 13.66 17.32 70.46
CA HIS A 514 14.93 17.01 71.12
C HIS A 514 16.04 16.60 70.13
N ALA A 515 15.77 16.64 68.82
CA ALA A 515 16.74 16.35 67.78
C ALA A 515 17.80 17.46 67.67
N ARG A 516 19.07 17.08 67.46
CA ARG A 516 20.10 18.04 67.03
C ARG A 516 19.91 18.41 65.57
N LYS A 517 20.51 19.53 65.16
CA LYS A 517 20.49 19.97 63.76
C LYS A 517 21.10 18.87 62.86
N ASP A 518 20.35 18.48 61.83
CA ASP A 518 20.73 17.46 60.84
C ASP A 518 20.95 16.05 61.44
N GLU A 519 20.39 15.76 62.61
CA GLU A 519 20.42 14.43 63.21
C GLU A 519 19.57 13.45 62.40
N LEU A 520 20.07 12.22 62.21
CA LEU A 520 19.39 11.18 61.43
C LEU A 520 18.66 10.19 62.33
N MET A 521 17.66 9.50 61.77
CA MET A 521 16.97 8.40 62.43
C MET A 521 17.87 7.16 62.51
N HIS A 522 18.46 6.93 63.69
CA HIS A 522 19.29 5.78 64.00
C HIS A 522 18.69 4.89 65.09
N ASP A 523 18.98 3.59 65.01
CA ASP A 523 18.62 2.57 65.99
C ASP A 523 19.78 1.57 66.13
N GLU A 524 20.43 1.54 67.28
CA GLU A 524 21.55 0.64 67.59
C GLU A 524 21.10 -0.74 68.13
N THR A 525 19.78 -0.95 68.28
CA THR A 525 19.22 -2.16 68.92
C THR A 525 19.65 -3.42 68.17
N GLY A 526 20.19 -4.40 68.89
CA GLY A 526 20.57 -5.69 68.33
C GLY A 526 21.86 -5.71 67.49
N CYS A 527 22.56 -4.58 67.34
CA CYS A 527 23.84 -4.53 66.63
C CYS A 527 25.07 -4.92 67.47
N GLY A 528 24.92 -5.17 68.77
CA GLY A 528 26.00 -5.66 69.63
C GLY A 528 27.17 -4.69 69.79
N GLY A 529 26.91 -3.38 69.69
CA GLY A 529 27.88 -2.31 69.94
C GLY A 529 28.85 -2.01 68.79
N ASP A 530 28.77 -2.72 67.66
CA ASP A 530 29.69 -2.54 66.54
C ASP A 530 29.10 -1.71 65.37
N GLY A 531 27.82 -1.33 65.43
CA GLY A 531 27.18 -0.52 64.40
C GLY A 531 25.77 -0.08 64.78
N GLN A 532 25.08 0.53 63.80
CA GLN A 532 23.73 1.04 63.94
C GLN A 532 22.90 0.73 62.70
N HIS A 533 21.59 0.71 62.86
CA HIS A 533 20.60 0.72 61.79
C HIS A 533 20.22 2.18 61.45
N SER A 534 20.04 2.49 60.18
CA SER A 534 19.59 3.81 59.71
C SER A 534 18.24 3.69 59.02
N PHE A 535 17.32 4.62 59.26
CA PHE A 535 16.05 4.63 58.55
C PHE A 535 16.19 5.34 57.20
N CYS A 536 15.82 4.65 56.12
CA CYS A 536 16.02 5.09 54.75
C CYS A 536 14.74 4.99 53.93
N CYS A 537 14.53 5.92 52.99
CA CYS A 537 13.38 5.94 52.08
C CYS A 537 13.81 6.03 50.61
N PRO A 538 13.01 5.51 49.65
CA PRO A 538 13.22 5.76 48.23
C PRO A 538 13.02 7.25 47.90
N PRO A 539 13.73 7.78 46.88
CA PRO A 539 13.87 9.22 46.63
C PRO A 539 12.73 9.84 45.79
N GLU A 540 11.78 9.03 45.32
CA GLU A 540 10.82 9.43 44.28
C GLU A 540 9.70 10.36 44.81
N GLU A 541 9.59 10.55 46.12
CA GLU A 541 8.51 11.30 46.81
C GLU A 541 9.04 12.07 48.03
N ASP A 542 8.16 12.82 48.70
CA ASP A 542 8.44 13.52 49.96
C ASP A 542 8.98 12.57 51.05
N ILE A 543 10.09 12.97 51.68
CA ILE A 543 10.68 12.27 52.83
C ILE A 543 9.73 12.42 54.03
N PRO A 544 9.31 11.32 54.68
CA PRO A 544 8.35 11.40 55.78
C PRO A 544 8.95 12.14 56.98
N GLU A 545 8.11 12.91 57.65
CA GLU A 545 8.47 13.51 58.94
C GLU A 545 8.54 12.42 60.01
N CYS A 546 9.73 12.22 60.59
CA CYS A 546 10.01 11.19 61.58
C CYS A 546 10.74 11.76 62.80
N GLY A 547 10.57 11.13 63.96
CA GLY A 547 11.26 11.51 65.19
C GLY A 547 11.21 10.43 66.27
N TRP A 548 12.05 10.60 67.30
CA TRP A 548 12.06 9.78 68.51
C TRP A 548 11.30 10.51 69.62
N TYR A 549 10.12 10.00 69.96
CA TYR A 549 9.22 10.54 70.97
C TYR A 549 9.39 9.81 72.30
N GLY A 550 9.20 10.55 73.40
CA GLY A 550 9.37 10.00 74.73
C GLY A 550 10.82 9.73 75.14
N HIS A 551 11.86 10.25 74.46
CA HIS A 551 13.28 10.10 74.84
C HIS A 551 13.73 11.05 75.97
N GLY A 552 13.28 12.30 75.96
CA GLY A 552 13.49 13.26 77.07
C GLY A 552 14.94 13.51 77.51
N ASN A 553 15.95 13.35 76.63
CA ASN A 553 17.38 13.36 76.99
C ASN A 553 17.78 12.30 78.03
N GLY A 554 17.21 11.10 77.95
CA GLY A 554 17.44 9.99 78.87
C GLY A 554 16.30 9.76 79.86
N ALA A 555 15.46 10.77 80.09
CA ALA A 555 14.21 10.67 80.84
C ALA A 555 13.08 10.10 79.97
N CYS A 556 13.18 8.81 79.64
CA CYS A 556 12.25 8.16 78.75
C CYS A 556 10.83 7.95 79.35
N GLU A 557 9.83 7.69 78.51
CA GLU A 557 8.45 7.43 78.96
C GLU A 557 8.21 5.94 79.28
N LYS A 558 7.25 5.65 80.18
CA LYS A 558 6.83 4.26 80.51
C LYS A 558 5.86 3.64 79.49
N THR A 559 5.52 4.36 78.41
CA THR A 559 4.54 3.97 77.41
C THR A 559 4.99 4.41 76.02
N THR A 560 4.66 3.65 74.98
CA THR A 560 4.90 4.06 73.59
C THR A 560 3.76 4.96 73.11
N ASN A 561 4.05 6.23 72.85
CA ASN A 561 3.07 7.18 72.32
C ASN A 561 3.63 7.89 71.09
N CYS A 562 2.96 7.72 69.94
CA CYS A 562 3.20 8.54 68.77
C CYS A 562 2.23 9.73 68.72
N PRO A 563 2.68 10.91 68.25
CA PRO A 563 1.77 12.02 68.00
C PRO A 563 0.64 11.64 67.05
N SER A 564 -0.49 12.35 67.17
CA SER A 564 -1.63 12.15 66.26
C SER A 564 -1.21 12.26 64.79
N GLY A 565 -1.54 11.25 63.99
CA GLY A 565 -1.19 11.18 62.56
C GLY A 565 0.17 10.55 62.26
N MET A 566 0.89 10.04 63.26
CA MET A 566 2.12 9.27 63.10
C MET A 566 1.95 7.83 63.57
N SER A 567 2.66 6.91 62.92
CA SER A 567 2.67 5.49 63.28
C SER A 567 4.01 5.08 63.90
N GLU A 568 3.96 4.16 64.85
CA GLU A 568 5.15 3.57 65.48
C GLU A 568 5.85 2.65 64.47
N ILE A 569 7.09 2.99 64.12
CA ILE A 569 7.95 2.25 63.19
C ILE A 569 9.10 1.53 63.92
N GLY A 570 9.16 1.69 65.23
CA GLY A 570 10.15 1.12 66.12
C GLY A 570 10.03 1.72 67.51
N SER A 571 10.56 1.02 68.50
CA SER A 571 10.75 1.51 69.87
C SER A 571 12.03 0.86 70.41
N ASN A 572 12.63 1.41 71.46
CA ASN A 572 13.72 0.75 72.19
C ASN A 572 13.91 1.41 73.57
N GLN A 573 14.76 0.80 74.39
CA GLN A 573 15.08 1.26 75.76
C GLN A 573 16.50 1.85 75.85
N MET A 574 17.18 2.01 74.71
CA MET A 574 18.56 2.46 74.71
C MET A 574 18.63 3.91 75.15
N TYR A 575 19.66 4.24 75.92
CA TYR A 575 19.88 5.58 76.47
C TYR A 575 18.78 6.08 77.42
N CYS A 576 17.89 5.21 77.91
CA CYS A 576 16.90 5.53 78.92
C CYS A 576 17.43 5.25 80.35
N ASP A 577 17.29 6.20 81.27
CA ASP A 577 17.94 6.17 82.58
C ASP A 577 17.39 5.08 83.55
N HIS A 578 16.14 4.64 83.37
CA HIS A 578 15.48 3.64 84.23
C HIS A 578 14.59 2.65 83.43
N PRO A 579 14.92 1.35 83.34
CA PRO A 579 14.02 0.36 82.75
C PRO A 579 12.81 0.05 83.66
N PRO A 580 11.61 -0.23 83.13
CA PRO A 580 11.25 -0.27 81.70
C PRO A 580 10.73 1.11 81.22
N MET A 581 11.62 1.94 80.67
CA MET A 581 11.25 3.15 79.95
C MET A 581 11.73 3.03 78.50
N VAL A 582 10.94 3.56 77.57
CA VAL A 582 11.15 3.43 76.13
C VAL A 582 11.12 4.78 75.44
N GLN A 583 11.84 4.86 74.33
CA GLN A 583 11.64 5.86 73.30
C GLN A 583 10.97 5.20 72.09
N THR A 584 10.10 5.96 71.41
CA THR A 584 9.28 5.47 70.30
C THR A 584 9.65 6.22 69.02
N ALA A 585 10.09 5.50 67.99
CA ALA A 585 10.30 6.04 66.66
C ALA A 585 8.96 6.14 65.94
N CYS A 586 8.55 7.35 65.60
CA CYS A 586 7.27 7.62 64.95
C CYS A 586 7.50 8.37 63.65
N CYS A 587 6.72 8.04 62.62
CA CYS A 587 6.75 8.71 61.32
C CYS A 587 5.34 8.99 60.81
N LYS A 588 5.16 10.08 60.06
CA LYS A 588 3.93 10.26 59.27
C LYS A 588 3.83 9.20 58.17
N THR A 589 2.60 8.81 57.85
CA THR A 589 2.28 7.72 56.91
C THR A 589 1.45 8.18 55.71
N ASP A 590 1.48 9.48 55.45
CA ASP A 590 0.87 10.14 54.30
C ASP A 590 1.62 9.82 53.00
N SER A 591 2.94 9.70 53.04
CA SER A 591 3.78 9.36 51.88
C SER A 591 3.61 7.91 51.39
N ASN A 592 3.81 7.69 50.08
CA ASN A 592 3.70 6.38 49.43
C ASN A 592 4.68 5.33 50.00
N SER A 593 5.86 5.78 50.45
CA SER A 593 6.90 4.94 51.05
C SER A 593 6.60 4.54 52.50
N MET A 594 5.57 5.13 53.13
CA MET A 594 5.13 4.82 54.49
C MET A 594 3.71 4.24 54.58
N LYS A 595 3.03 4.04 53.46
CA LYS A 595 1.62 3.59 53.41
C LYS A 595 1.37 2.30 54.17
N VAL A 596 2.28 1.33 54.06
CA VAL A 596 2.12 0.04 54.74
C VAL A 596 2.21 0.19 56.26
N TYR A 597 3.11 1.03 56.77
CA TYR A 597 3.22 1.28 58.22
C TYR A 597 1.95 1.91 58.81
N GLY A 598 1.24 2.75 58.04
CA GLY A 598 -0.04 3.34 58.45
C GLY A 598 -1.20 2.35 58.54
N THR A 599 -0.99 1.10 58.08
CA THR A 599 -1.97 0.02 58.21
C THR A 599 -1.70 -0.88 59.40
N CYS A 600 -0.71 -0.56 60.23
CA CYS A 600 -0.26 -1.41 61.31
C CYS A 600 -0.09 -0.64 62.62
N LYS A 601 -0.40 -1.31 63.72
CA LYS A 601 -0.35 -0.76 65.07
C LYS A 601 0.14 -1.83 66.05
N TRP A 602 1.02 -1.45 66.96
CA TRP A 602 1.45 -2.31 68.05
C TRP A 602 0.38 -2.38 69.15
N GLY A 603 0.26 -3.54 69.80
CA GLY A 603 -0.72 -3.82 70.87
C GLY A 603 -0.61 -2.93 72.11
N GLU A 604 -1.50 -3.12 73.08
CA GLU A 604 -1.53 -2.30 74.31
C GLU A 604 -0.48 -2.76 75.33
N TYR A 605 -0.11 -1.84 76.23
CA TYR A 605 0.78 -2.05 77.38
C TYR A 605 0.07 -1.56 78.64
N PRO A 606 0.20 -2.21 79.82
CA PRO A 606 1.20 -3.23 80.18
C PRO A 606 0.86 -4.71 79.93
N GLU A 607 -0.38 -5.04 79.58
CA GLU A 607 -0.83 -6.43 79.35
C GLU A 607 -0.85 -6.76 77.86
N CYS A 608 0.25 -7.37 77.38
CA CYS A 608 0.53 -7.54 75.96
C CYS A 608 0.00 -8.87 75.37
N ASP A 609 -0.45 -9.79 76.21
CA ASP A 609 -1.05 -11.09 75.85
C ASP A 609 -2.59 -11.11 75.99
N SER A 610 -3.23 -9.94 76.00
CA SER A 610 -4.69 -9.85 76.07
C SER A 610 -5.32 -10.55 74.85
N SER A 611 -6.20 -11.53 75.10
CA SER A 611 -6.94 -12.23 74.04
C SER A 611 -8.12 -11.36 73.57
N PRO A 612 -8.31 -11.14 72.26
CA PRO A 612 -7.57 -11.73 71.13
C PRO A 612 -6.21 -11.08 70.86
N ASP A 613 -5.25 -11.85 70.30
CA ASP A 613 -3.86 -11.46 69.98
C ASP A 613 -3.69 -10.08 69.33
N CYS A 614 -4.73 -9.60 68.63
CA CYS A 614 -4.86 -8.23 68.16
C CYS A 614 -6.20 -7.64 68.67
N PRO A 615 -6.17 -6.74 69.68
CA PRO A 615 -7.37 -6.28 70.38
C PRO A 615 -8.17 -5.19 69.62
N TYR A 616 -7.71 -4.75 68.45
CA TYR A 616 -8.33 -3.66 67.69
C TYR A 616 -9.24 -4.19 66.58
N GLU A 617 -10.45 -3.62 66.44
CA GLU A 617 -11.42 -4.02 65.41
C GLU A 617 -10.84 -3.93 63.98
N ASP A 618 -10.13 -2.83 63.68
CA ASP A 618 -9.58 -2.56 62.34
C ASP A 618 -8.17 -3.15 62.09
N TYR A 619 -7.45 -3.53 63.16
CA TYR A 619 -6.08 -4.06 63.10
C TYR A 619 -6.03 -5.44 63.75
N ASN A 620 -6.58 -6.43 63.08
CA ASN A 620 -6.80 -7.78 63.63
C ASN A 620 -5.92 -8.86 62.98
N TRP A 621 -4.88 -8.47 62.22
CA TRP A 621 -3.95 -9.39 61.56
C TRP A 621 -2.53 -9.32 62.17
N PRO A 622 -2.12 -10.27 63.03
CA PRO A 622 -0.79 -10.24 63.65
C PRO A 622 0.30 -10.56 62.62
N VAL A 623 1.36 -9.73 62.55
CA VAL A 623 2.48 -9.89 61.61
C VAL A 623 3.85 -10.07 62.27
N ALA A 624 4.02 -9.58 63.49
CA ALA A 624 5.24 -9.72 64.28
C ALA A 624 4.90 -9.63 65.77
N SER A 625 5.79 -10.10 66.63
CA SER A 625 5.67 -9.96 68.07
C SER A 625 7.04 -9.66 68.67
N SER A 626 7.10 -8.78 69.67
CA SER A 626 8.35 -8.44 70.36
C SER A 626 8.10 -8.15 71.84
N GLY A 627 8.90 -8.71 72.73
CA GLY A 627 8.90 -8.44 74.17
C GLY A 627 10.03 -7.49 74.60
N SER A 628 10.95 -7.18 73.69
CA SER A 628 12.02 -6.19 73.85
C SER A 628 12.39 -5.57 72.49
N GLY A 629 13.36 -4.66 72.42
CA GLY A 629 13.81 -4.04 71.16
C GLY A 629 12.72 -3.24 70.42
N SER A 630 12.52 -3.46 69.11
CA SER A 630 11.46 -2.77 68.33
C SER A 630 10.08 -3.36 68.63
N GLY A 631 9.21 -2.57 69.26
CA GLY A 631 8.02 -3.01 70.01
C GLY A 631 8.27 -3.09 71.54
N GLY A 632 9.48 -2.77 71.98
CA GLY A 632 10.11 -3.19 73.23
C GLY A 632 9.77 -2.42 74.48
N LEU A 633 8.50 -2.44 74.84
CA LEU A 633 8.13 -2.40 76.25
C LEU A 633 8.22 -3.82 76.80
N GLN A 634 8.95 -4.02 77.89
CA GLN A 634 8.90 -5.29 78.61
C GLN A 634 7.53 -5.38 79.27
N CYS A 635 6.66 -6.19 78.69
CA CYS A 635 5.32 -6.45 79.18
C CYS A 635 5.36 -7.30 80.48
N SER A 636 4.21 -7.54 81.10
CA SER A 636 4.11 -8.39 82.29
C SER A 636 4.78 -9.76 82.08
N ASN A 637 5.23 -10.41 83.17
CA ASN A 637 5.75 -11.77 83.12
C ASN A 637 4.68 -12.72 82.55
N GLN A 638 5.06 -13.68 81.70
CA GLN A 638 4.12 -14.67 81.17
C GLN A 638 3.48 -15.44 82.32
N LYS A 639 2.17 -15.63 82.27
CA LYS A 639 1.44 -16.45 83.25
C LYS A 639 1.09 -17.79 82.62
N ASP A 640 1.21 -18.87 83.39
CA ASP A 640 0.74 -20.19 82.98
C ASP A 640 -0.80 -20.28 83.00
N ALA A 641 -1.35 -21.42 82.59
CA ALA A 641 -2.81 -21.65 82.56
C ALA A 641 -3.49 -21.56 83.95
N ALA A 642 -2.72 -21.54 85.04
CA ALA A 642 -3.19 -21.36 86.41
C ALA A 642 -3.02 -19.90 86.93
N GLY A 643 -2.48 -19.00 86.12
CA GLY A 643 -2.26 -17.59 86.47
C GLY A 643 -0.97 -17.33 87.26
N LEU A 644 -0.06 -18.31 87.36
CA LEU A 644 1.23 -18.19 88.03
C LEU A 644 2.31 -17.70 87.06
N GLU A 645 3.26 -16.90 87.54
CA GLU A 645 4.38 -16.43 86.72
C GLU A 645 5.22 -17.62 86.21
N SER A 646 5.50 -17.61 84.92
CA SER A 646 6.31 -18.58 84.19
C SER A 646 7.57 -17.92 83.63
N ILE A 647 8.56 -18.72 83.22
CA ILE A 647 9.83 -18.22 82.68
C ILE A 647 9.58 -17.65 81.27
N GLY A 648 9.34 -16.35 81.17
CA GLY A 648 9.14 -15.63 79.91
C GLY A 648 8.49 -14.26 80.12
N VAL A 649 8.60 -13.36 79.13
CA VAL A 649 7.90 -12.06 79.08
C VAL A 649 6.76 -12.12 78.06
N GLN A 650 5.64 -11.45 78.34
CA GLN A 650 4.59 -11.29 77.34
C GLN A 650 5.15 -10.53 76.12
N MET A 651 4.71 -10.91 74.93
CA MET A 651 5.17 -10.32 73.67
C MET A 651 4.11 -9.36 73.16
N ARG A 652 4.48 -8.12 72.82
CA ARG A 652 3.58 -7.17 72.19
C ARG A 652 3.42 -7.54 70.72
N ASN A 653 2.18 -7.71 70.26
CA ASN A 653 1.92 -8.03 68.85
C ASN A 653 1.88 -6.77 67.99
N TYR A 654 2.48 -6.83 66.80
CA TYR A 654 2.32 -5.85 65.73
C TYR A 654 1.19 -6.33 64.82
N CYS A 655 0.11 -5.57 64.80
CA CYS A 655 -1.14 -5.96 64.16
C CYS A 655 -1.44 -5.03 63.00
N CYS A 656 -1.71 -5.59 61.82
CA CYS A 656 -2.07 -4.86 60.62
C CYS A 656 -3.55 -5.05 60.25
N THR A 657 -4.04 -4.23 59.32
CA THR A 657 -5.38 -4.44 58.73
C THR A 657 -5.42 -5.69 57.82
N THR A 658 -6.62 -6.21 57.55
CA THR A 658 -6.86 -7.34 56.64
C THR A 658 -6.84 -6.98 55.15
N LYS A 659 -6.59 -5.71 54.79
CA LYS A 659 -6.55 -5.27 53.39
C LYS A 659 -5.40 -5.96 52.64
N PRO A 660 -5.68 -6.79 51.61
CA PRO A 660 -4.67 -7.65 51.01
C PRO A 660 -3.60 -6.89 50.21
N ASP A 661 -3.94 -5.76 49.60
CA ASP A 661 -3.07 -5.03 48.65
C ASP A 661 -2.19 -3.95 49.29
N MET A 662 -2.20 -3.83 50.62
CA MET A 662 -1.48 -2.77 51.35
C MET A 662 -1.17 -3.23 52.79
N ARG A 663 -0.28 -4.21 52.94
CA ARG A 663 0.15 -4.71 54.27
C ARG A 663 1.51 -5.41 54.24
N PHE A 664 2.05 -5.70 55.43
CA PHE A 664 3.16 -6.63 55.60
C PHE A 664 2.68 -8.09 55.47
N ILE A 665 3.45 -8.91 54.77
CA ILE A 665 3.19 -10.34 54.54
C ILE A 665 4.47 -11.17 54.67
N ASP A 666 4.33 -12.49 54.72
CA ASP A 666 5.46 -13.44 54.73
C ASP A 666 6.48 -13.09 55.83
N CYS A 667 6.03 -12.69 57.01
CA CYS A 667 6.93 -12.25 58.08
C CYS A 667 7.66 -13.45 58.70
N GLN A 668 8.99 -13.39 58.71
CA GLN A 668 9.85 -14.47 59.21
C GLN A 668 10.90 -13.93 60.17
N VAL A 669 11.28 -14.75 61.15
CA VAL A 669 12.31 -14.40 62.14
C VAL A 669 13.69 -14.83 61.64
N PHE A 670 14.63 -13.90 61.61
CA PHE A 670 16.01 -14.11 61.22
C PHE A 670 16.96 -13.84 62.39
N ARG A 671 17.97 -14.69 62.53
CA ARG A 671 18.90 -14.67 63.67
C ARG A 671 20.36 -14.51 63.28
N ASN A 672 20.76 -14.83 62.04
CA ASN A 672 22.17 -14.93 61.63
C ASN A 672 22.43 -14.38 60.21
N ILE A 673 21.89 -13.19 59.88
CA ILE A 673 22.09 -12.56 58.56
C ILE A 673 23.20 -11.51 58.64
N GLY A 674 24.16 -11.52 57.71
CA GLY A 674 25.27 -10.56 57.66
C GLY A 674 26.54 -11.02 58.39
N PRO A 675 27.60 -10.18 58.41
CA PRO A 675 28.90 -10.57 58.95
C PRO A 675 28.86 -10.78 60.47
N MET A 676 29.48 -11.88 60.91
CA MET A 676 29.64 -12.22 62.34
C MET A 676 30.36 -11.10 63.09
N ILE A 677 29.96 -10.85 64.34
CA ILE A 677 30.64 -9.90 65.23
C ILE A 677 32.03 -10.47 65.54
N LYS A 678 33.10 -9.71 65.26
CA LYS A 678 34.48 -10.17 65.46
C LYS A 678 34.74 -10.48 66.93
N GLY A 679 35.04 -11.75 67.23
CA GLY A 679 35.52 -12.20 68.55
C GLY A 679 34.46 -12.82 69.49
N GLN A 680 33.28 -13.21 69.00
CA GLN A 680 32.25 -13.87 69.82
C GLN A 680 31.92 -15.31 69.34
N GLU A 681 31.59 -16.19 70.29
CA GLU A 681 31.30 -17.64 70.13
C GLU A 681 29.84 -17.95 69.72
N ASP A 682 29.50 -19.23 69.52
CA ASP A 682 28.17 -19.73 69.19
C ASP A 682 27.11 -19.29 70.23
N GLY A 683 26.04 -18.60 69.78
CA GLY A 683 24.91 -18.15 70.61
C GLY A 683 24.54 -16.67 70.50
N VAL A 684 25.24 -15.88 69.68
CA VAL A 684 25.00 -14.45 69.46
C VAL A 684 24.20 -14.23 68.16
N CYS A 685 23.07 -13.52 68.24
CA CYS A 685 22.20 -13.27 67.10
C CYS A 685 22.48 -11.91 66.42
N ARG A 686 22.38 -11.87 65.09
CA ARG A 686 22.44 -10.65 64.28
C ARG A 686 21.04 -10.25 63.78
N SER A 687 20.60 -9.06 64.17
CA SER A 687 19.27 -8.48 63.91
C SER A 687 19.08 -7.92 62.49
N ASN A 688 19.56 -8.65 61.48
CA ASN A 688 19.53 -8.23 60.08
C ASN A 688 18.44 -8.95 59.27
N CYS A 689 17.98 -8.31 58.21
CA CYS A 689 17.02 -8.85 57.25
C CYS A 689 17.66 -9.11 55.88
N PRO A 690 17.17 -10.10 55.12
CA PRO A 690 17.44 -10.22 53.69
C PRO A 690 17.04 -8.95 52.92
N SER A 691 17.67 -8.70 51.77
CA SER A 691 17.51 -7.46 51.01
C SER A 691 16.12 -7.24 50.40
N ASP A 692 15.31 -8.29 50.27
CA ASP A 692 13.93 -8.26 49.74
C ASP A 692 12.87 -8.06 50.84
N ARG A 693 13.29 -7.83 52.09
CA ARG A 693 12.41 -7.73 53.25
C ARG A 693 12.68 -6.47 54.07
N VAL A 694 11.66 -6.07 54.83
CA VAL A 694 11.68 -4.92 55.74
C VAL A 694 11.67 -5.42 57.17
N ARG A 695 12.59 -4.91 57.99
CA ARG A 695 12.64 -5.17 59.43
C ARG A 695 11.47 -4.45 60.12
N VAL A 696 10.54 -5.21 60.69
CA VAL A 696 9.37 -4.66 61.41
C VAL A 696 9.48 -4.80 62.93
N ALA A 697 10.27 -5.75 63.43
CA ALA A 697 10.48 -5.96 64.85
C ALA A 697 11.91 -6.47 65.12
N ILE A 698 12.42 -6.19 66.33
CA ILE A 698 13.65 -6.78 66.86
C ILE A 698 13.36 -7.20 68.28
N ASP A 699 13.70 -8.44 68.62
CA ASP A 699 13.65 -8.94 69.98
C ASP A 699 15.02 -9.45 70.41
N TRP A 700 15.50 -9.05 71.59
CA TRP A 700 16.73 -9.55 72.19
C TRP A 700 16.51 -10.32 73.50
N ALA A 701 15.28 -10.32 74.05
CA ALA A 701 14.94 -10.95 75.33
C ALA A 701 14.51 -12.42 75.17
N PHE A 702 14.39 -12.92 73.93
CA PHE A 702 14.03 -14.31 73.64
C PHE A 702 15.18 -15.29 73.93
N GLN A 703 14.86 -16.43 74.58
CA GLN A 703 15.81 -17.42 75.15
C GLN A 703 16.95 -17.91 74.23
N VAL A 704 16.80 -17.83 72.91
CA VAL A 704 17.80 -18.31 71.94
C VAL A 704 18.90 -17.28 71.65
N CYS A 705 18.62 -15.98 71.84
CA CYS A 705 19.53 -14.87 71.51
C CYS A 705 20.01 -14.09 72.75
N SER A 706 19.56 -14.47 73.96
CA SER A 706 19.81 -13.75 75.21
C SER A 706 21.08 -14.20 75.95
N ALA A 707 21.75 -15.27 75.52
CA ALA A 707 22.82 -15.94 76.26
C ALA A 707 24.04 -15.06 76.59
N TYR A 708 24.22 -13.94 75.89
CA TYR A 708 25.35 -13.02 76.07
C TYR A 708 24.96 -11.55 76.21
N GLU A 709 23.67 -11.20 76.28
CA GLU A 709 23.18 -9.80 76.25
C GLU A 709 23.68 -8.98 75.05
N VAL A 710 24.19 -9.64 74.01
CA VAL A 710 24.68 -9.04 72.76
C VAL A 710 23.89 -9.63 71.59
N GLY A 711 23.24 -8.76 70.81
CA GLY A 711 22.52 -9.16 69.60
C GLY A 711 21.00 -9.29 69.76
N GLY A 712 20.30 -9.61 68.67
CA GLY A 712 18.85 -9.79 68.67
C GLY A 712 18.34 -10.50 67.42
N GLN A 713 17.15 -11.11 67.50
CA GLN A 713 16.45 -11.66 66.34
C GLN A 713 15.60 -10.57 65.69
N ALA A 714 15.61 -10.51 64.36
CA ALA A 714 14.79 -9.57 63.59
C ALA A 714 13.61 -10.29 62.95
N THR A 715 12.41 -9.71 63.06
CA THR A 715 11.26 -10.14 62.25
C THR A 715 11.23 -9.30 60.98
N CYS A 716 11.31 -9.98 59.83
CA CYS A 716 11.46 -9.38 58.51
C CYS A 716 10.28 -9.79 57.61
N CYS A 717 9.56 -8.79 57.10
CA CYS A 717 8.36 -8.97 56.28
C CYS A 717 8.58 -8.50 54.84
N LYS A 718 7.80 -9.06 53.91
CA LYS A 718 7.59 -8.48 52.58
C LYS A 718 6.39 -7.54 52.60
N THR A 719 6.21 -6.74 51.55
CA THR A 719 5.08 -5.82 51.39
C THR A 719 4.26 -6.19 50.15
N THR A 720 2.93 -5.99 50.20
CA THR A 720 2.04 -6.20 49.05
C THR A 720 1.70 -4.92 48.28
N TYR A 721 2.19 -3.77 48.75
CA TYR A 721 1.87 -2.49 48.14
C TYR A 721 2.53 -2.36 46.76
N SER A 722 1.72 -2.08 45.75
CA SER A 722 2.14 -1.92 44.36
C SER A 722 1.46 -0.72 43.74
N GLN A 723 2.13 -0.04 42.81
CA GLN A 723 1.52 0.96 41.95
C GLN A 723 1.35 0.43 40.53
N GLU A 724 0.23 0.79 39.91
CA GLU A 724 0.01 0.52 38.49
C GLU A 724 0.83 1.50 37.67
N LYS A 725 1.85 0.99 36.99
CA LYS A 725 2.66 1.75 36.05
C LYS A 725 2.28 1.34 34.64
N TRP A 726 1.89 2.30 33.82
CA TRP A 726 1.66 2.05 32.40
C TRP A 726 2.99 1.74 31.70
N GLU A 727 3.10 0.55 31.13
CA GLU A 727 4.26 0.14 30.35
C GLU A 727 3.86 0.06 28.87
N PRO A 728 4.50 0.87 28.00
CA PRO A 728 4.23 0.82 26.57
C PRO A 728 4.63 -0.55 26.00
N ASN A 729 3.88 -1.02 25.03
CA ASN A 729 4.25 -2.18 24.21
C ASN A 729 5.64 -1.93 23.58
N ASP A 730 6.47 -2.98 23.49
CA ASP A 730 7.82 -2.95 22.91
C ASP A 730 7.89 -2.22 21.56
N LYS A 731 6.84 -2.36 20.73
CA LYS A 731 6.71 -1.63 19.46
C LYS A 731 6.64 -0.11 19.67
N ILE A 732 5.79 0.35 20.58
CA ILE A 732 5.62 1.78 20.91
C ILE A 732 6.92 2.38 21.46
N ALA A 733 7.65 1.61 22.28
CA ALA A 733 8.96 2.02 22.79
C ALA A 733 10.00 2.17 21.66
N ALA A 734 10.13 1.15 20.80
CA ALA A 734 11.02 1.17 19.64
C ALA A 734 10.66 2.30 18.66
N TYR A 735 9.37 2.54 18.42
CA TYR A 735 8.88 3.65 17.58
C TYR A 735 9.29 5.01 18.14
N LYS A 736 9.14 5.22 19.46
CA LYS A 736 9.51 6.48 20.10
C LYS A 736 11.00 6.76 19.97
N GLU A 737 11.84 5.73 20.10
CA GLU A 737 13.29 5.84 19.90
C GLU A 737 13.64 6.14 18.44
N ALA A 738 13.02 5.45 17.48
CA ALA A 738 13.22 5.69 16.05
C ALA A 738 12.84 7.12 15.64
N MET A 739 11.73 7.64 16.15
CA MET A 739 11.30 9.03 15.92
C MET A 739 12.22 10.05 16.59
N ALA A 740 12.64 9.80 17.83
CA ALA A 740 13.60 10.67 18.51
C ALA A 740 14.93 10.74 17.73
N SER A 741 15.42 9.59 17.26
CA SER A 741 16.63 9.52 16.44
C SER A 741 16.49 10.26 15.11
N TRP A 742 15.33 10.20 14.43
CA TRP A 742 15.13 10.92 13.17
C TRP A 742 14.97 12.44 13.35
N VAL A 743 14.36 12.88 14.46
CA VAL A 743 14.26 14.32 14.78
C VAL A 743 15.62 14.92 15.14
N GLU A 744 16.53 14.14 15.71
CA GLU A 744 17.91 14.58 15.94
C GLU A 744 18.72 14.67 14.64
N ASP A 745 18.52 13.74 13.70
CA ASP A 745 19.23 13.67 12.42
C ASP A 745 18.25 13.38 11.27
N GLU A 746 17.75 14.46 10.64
CA GLU A 746 16.67 14.50 9.61
C GLU A 746 17.07 13.83 8.28
N THR A 747 17.42 12.55 8.35
CA THR A 747 17.92 11.73 7.25
C THR A 747 16.77 11.11 6.46
N CYS A 748 16.95 11.00 5.14
CA CYS A 748 15.95 10.39 4.25
C CYS A 748 16.04 8.85 4.31
N PRO A 749 14.98 8.15 4.75
CA PRO A 749 15.02 6.69 4.93
C PRO A 749 15.14 5.90 3.61
N SER A 750 15.85 4.78 3.66
CA SER A 750 16.11 3.92 2.48
C SER A 750 14.98 2.91 2.23
N PRO A 751 14.46 2.78 1.00
CA PRO A 751 13.36 1.86 0.67
C PRO A 751 13.75 0.37 0.55
N SER A 752 15.03 0.00 0.73
CA SER A 752 15.62 -1.22 0.14
C SER A 752 15.56 -2.52 0.96
N LYS A 753 14.64 -2.68 1.92
CA LYS A 753 14.58 -3.93 2.73
C LYS A 753 13.59 -5.01 2.31
N VAL A 754 12.72 -4.78 1.32
CA VAL A 754 11.83 -5.85 0.82
C VAL A 754 12.56 -6.76 -0.20
N PHE A 755 13.75 -6.40 -0.66
CA PHE A 755 14.46 -7.17 -1.69
C PHE A 755 15.94 -7.33 -1.36
N ASN A 756 16.29 -8.40 -0.64
CA ASN A 756 17.59 -9.07 -0.81
C ASN A 756 17.67 -10.41 -0.07
N LYS A 757 17.17 -11.48 -0.71
CA LYS A 757 17.81 -12.79 -0.61
C LYS A 757 18.09 -13.31 -2.01
N ARG A 758 19.36 -13.10 -2.41
CA ARG A 758 20.12 -13.62 -3.57
C ARG A 758 20.29 -12.66 -4.75
N HIS A 759 21.25 -11.74 -4.63
CA HIS A 759 22.49 -11.79 -5.44
C HIS A 759 23.53 -10.80 -4.86
N LEU A 760 24.69 -11.32 -4.47
CA LEU A 760 25.88 -10.56 -4.07
C LEU A 760 26.89 -10.56 -5.23
N SER A 761 27.36 -9.38 -5.66
CA SER A 761 28.79 -9.12 -5.92
C SER A 761 29.13 -7.61 -5.93
N SER A 762 29.74 -7.20 -4.81
CA SER A 762 30.59 -6.03 -4.46
C SER A 762 30.90 -4.88 -5.46
N SER A 763 30.69 -3.62 -5.03
CA SER A 763 31.74 -2.78 -4.40
C SER A 763 31.16 -1.49 -3.79
N SER A 764 31.42 -1.24 -2.51
CA SER A 764 30.84 -0.20 -1.64
C SER A 764 31.55 1.15 -1.69
N THR A 765 30.80 2.27 -1.67
CA THR A 765 31.14 3.50 -0.92
C THR A 765 29.86 4.29 -0.59
N GLU A 766 29.54 4.34 0.71
CA GLU A 766 28.33 4.85 1.35
C GLU A 766 28.48 6.32 1.81
N LEU A 767 27.45 7.14 1.62
CA LEU A 767 27.02 8.09 2.65
C LEU A 767 26.08 7.30 3.57
N ALA A 768 26.25 7.43 4.89
CA ALA A 768 25.71 6.54 5.90
C ALA A 768 24.18 6.37 5.83
N VAL A 769 23.74 5.39 5.02
CA VAL A 769 22.46 4.72 5.17
C VAL A 769 22.61 3.86 6.42
N ARG A 770 21.83 4.13 7.47
CA ARG A 770 21.81 3.22 8.61
C ARG A 770 21.34 1.86 8.09
N ALA A 771 22.21 0.86 8.23
CA ALA A 771 21.88 -0.54 7.99
C ALA A 771 20.96 -0.99 9.12
N ASP A 772 19.68 -0.66 9.03
CA ASP A 772 18.70 -1.13 9.97
C ASP A 772 18.67 -2.69 9.86
N LYS A 773 18.39 -3.43 10.92
CA LYS A 773 18.27 -4.92 10.86
C LYS A 773 16.88 -5.35 10.40
N ALA A 774 16.74 -6.54 9.82
CA ALA A 774 15.43 -7.08 9.46
C ALA A 774 14.59 -7.27 10.73
N GLY A 775 13.48 -6.53 10.85
CA GLY A 775 12.65 -6.47 12.07
C GLY A 775 12.70 -5.14 12.82
N ASP A 776 13.61 -4.23 12.44
CA ASP A 776 13.66 -2.88 13.03
C ASP A 776 12.60 -1.98 12.39
N MET A 777 11.98 -1.20 13.25
CA MET A 777 10.78 -0.43 13.03
C MET A 777 11.15 1.02 12.66
N THR A 778 10.77 1.47 11.47
CA THR A 778 11.32 2.71 10.86
C THR A 778 10.37 3.91 10.89
N PRO A 779 10.88 5.15 10.86
CA PRO A 779 10.04 6.34 10.67
C PRO A 779 9.21 6.31 9.38
N LEU A 780 9.72 5.68 8.32
CA LEU A 780 9.01 5.49 7.05
C LEU A 780 7.82 4.56 7.22
N GLU A 781 8.02 3.39 7.84
CA GLU A 781 6.93 2.46 8.14
C GLU A 781 5.89 3.11 9.04
N LEU A 782 6.33 3.80 10.10
CA LEU A 782 5.45 4.50 11.04
C LEU A 782 4.55 5.53 10.34
N LEU A 783 5.14 6.43 9.54
CA LEU A 783 4.36 7.47 8.86
C LEU A 783 3.47 6.86 7.77
N THR A 784 3.97 5.84 7.05
CA THR A 784 3.17 5.05 6.08
C THR A 784 1.96 4.43 6.76
N ASP A 785 2.14 3.85 7.94
CA ASP A 785 1.09 3.22 8.72
C ASP A 785 0.09 4.27 9.26
N ILE A 786 0.56 5.45 9.70
CA ILE A 786 -0.32 6.57 10.10
C ILE A 786 -1.18 7.07 8.93
N ILE A 787 -0.58 7.26 7.75
CA ILE A 787 -1.26 7.78 6.54
C ILE A 787 -2.21 6.72 5.97
N GLY A 788 -1.74 5.47 5.90
CA GLY A 788 -2.51 4.33 5.41
C GLY A 788 -3.52 3.77 6.41
N LEU A 789 -3.60 4.35 7.62
CA LEU A 789 -4.46 3.90 8.71
C LEU A 789 -4.25 2.41 9.05
N ILE A 790 -2.98 2.03 9.22
CA ILE A 790 -2.49 0.67 9.43
C ILE A 790 -2.14 0.48 10.91
N GLY A 791 -2.99 -0.19 11.68
CA GLY A 791 -2.76 -0.51 13.11
C GLY A 791 -4.00 -0.30 13.96
N SER A 792 -4.05 -0.87 15.18
CA SER A 792 -5.21 -0.70 16.08
C SER A 792 -5.52 0.77 16.33
N GLN A 793 -6.78 1.16 16.58
CA GLN A 793 -7.06 2.55 16.99
C GLN A 793 -6.20 2.96 18.19
N ALA A 794 -5.98 2.07 19.16
CA ALA A 794 -5.13 2.34 20.32
C ALA A 794 -3.67 2.60 19.92
N ILE A 795 -3.11 1.79 19.02
CA ILE A 795 -1.75 1.93 18.50
C ILE A 795 -1.65 3.17 17.62
N LEU A 796 -2.52 3.35 16.63
CA LEU A 796 -2.55 4.52 15.75
C LEU A 796 -2.71 5.83 16.53
N SER A 797 -3.53 5.85 17.59
CA SER A 797 -3.60 7.00 18.49
C SER A 797 -2.25 7.29 19.15
N GLN A 798 -1.54 6.27 19.62
CA GLN A 798 -0.18 6.46 20.16
C GLN A 798 0.84 6.85 19.08
N LEU A 799 0.80 6.26 17.89
CA LEU A 799 1.70 6.62 16.78
C LEU A 799 1.50 8.08 16.36
N ARG A 800 0.23 8.51 16.26
CA ARG A 800 -0.12 9.92 16.00
C ARG A 800 0.37 10.84 17.11
N LEU A 801 0.23 10.42 18.38
CA LEU A 801 0.75 11.18 19.52
C LEU A 801 2.27 11.29 19.49
N ILE A 802 2.99 10.19 19.23
CA ILE A 802 4.45 10.16 19.10
C ILE A 802 4.88 11.06 17.94
N TRP A 803 4.28 10.90 16.76
CA TRP A 803 4.56 11.72 15.60
C TRP A 803 4.32 13.20 15.90
N ASN A 804 3.10 13.56 16.30
CA ASN A 804 2.72 14.94 16.58
C ASN A 804 3.61 15.55 17.66
N ASN A 805 3.91 14.85 18.76
CA ASN A 805 4.79 15.36 19.80
C ASN A 805 6.23 15.57 19.31
N ALA A 806 6.75 14.65 18.49
CA ALA A 806 8.10 14.74 17.96
C ALA A 806 8.28 15.91 16.98
N ILE A 807 7.24 16.23 16.22
CA ILE A 807 7.29 17.24 15.16
C ILE A 807 6.64 18.58 15.55
N ARG A 808 5.76 18.65 16.56
CA ARG A 808 4.95 19.84 16.88
C ARG A 808 5.77 21.11 17.00
N ASP A 809 6.90 21.05 17.69
CA ASP A 809 7.69 22.23 18.01
C ASP A 809 8.57 22.69 16.82
N ARG A 810 8.74 21.86 15.79
CA ARG A 810 9.56 22.16 14.59
C ARG A 810 8.74 22.30 13.30
N TYR A 811 7.70 21.48 13.14
CA TYR A 811 6.90 21.30 11.94
C TYR A 811 5.41 21.17 12.28
N GLU A 812 4.84 22.22 12.88
CA GLU A 812 3.42 22.30 13.32
C GLU A 812 2.41 21.73 12.30
N TRP A 813 2.59 21.99 11.01
CA TRP A 813 1.66 21.67 9.93
C TRP A 813 1.88 20.27 9.33
N LEU A 814 2.93 19.57 9.75
CA LEU A 814 3.08 18.14 9.52
C LEU A 814 2.35 17.31 10.58
N GLN A 815 1.60 17.91 11.49
CA GLN A 815 0.75 17.13 12.39
C GLN A 815 -0.31 16.36 11.59
N THR A 816 -0.65 15.17 12.07
CA THR A 816 -1.51 14.21 11.35
C THR A 816 -2.87 14.81 11.00
N THR A 817 -3.40 15.71 11.82
CA THR A 817 -4.65 16.42 11.55
C THR A 817 -4.58 17.27 10.28
N TYR A 818 -3.50 18.03 10.11
CA TYR A 818 -3.28 18.89 8.95
C TYR A 818 -2.92 18.07 7.71
N MET A 819 -2.03 17.09 7.85
CA MET A 819 -1.71 16.17 6.74
C MET A 819 -2.94 15.41 6.24
N SER A 820 -3.78 14.88 7.14
CA SER A 820 -5.00 14.17 6.77
C SER A 820 -6.00 15.09 6.05
N ASN A 821 -6.09 16.36 6.49
CA ASN A 821 -6.96 17.34 5.86
C ASN A 821 -6.46 17.71 4.45
N TYR A 822 -5.15 17.94 4.31
CA TYR A 822 -4.51 18.17 3.01
C TYR A 822 -4.72 16.98 2.05
N VAL A 823 -4.46 15.76 2.50
CA VAL A 823 -4.58 14.55 1.68
C VAL A 823 -6.02 14.26 1.26
N ARG A 824 -7.03 14.53 2.10
CA ARG A 824 -8.44 14.35 1.70
C ARG A 824 -8.91 15.34 0.64
N GLN A 825 -8.23 16.49 0.53
CA GLN A 825 -8.56 17.55 -0.42
C GLN A 825 -7.65 17.55 -1.66
N VAL A 826 -6.62 16.68 -1.68
CA VAL A 826 -5.66 16.57 -2.77
C VAL A 826 -5.50 15.09 -3.16
N TRP A 827 -5.73 14.76 -4.43
CA TRP A 827 -5.70 13.40 -5.01
C TRP A 827 -4.34 12.67 -4.96
N ARG A 828 -3.34 13.24 -4.25
CA ARG A 828 -1.96 12.79 -4.26
C ARG A 828 -1.77 11.44 -3.58
N LEU A 829 -2.53 11.13 -2.52
CA LEU A 829 -2.48 9.81 -1.88
C LEU A 829 -3.07 8.72 -2.77
N ASP A 830 -4.14 9.03 -3.51
CA ASP A 830 -4.76 8.11 -4.47
C ASP A 830 -3.83 7.79 -5.65
N TYR A 831 -2.85 8.66 -5.94
CA TYR A 831 -1.88 8.54 -7.03
C TYR A 831 -0.53 7.96 -6.60
N GLU A 832 0.08 8.45 -5.52
CA GLU A 832 1.44 8.08 -5.09
C GLU A 832 1.45 6.95 -4.06
N GLY A 833 0.33 6.72 -3.36
CA GLY A 833 0.24 5.75 -2.27
C GLY A 833 0.84 6.26 -0.94
N PRO A 834 0.49 5.61 0.19
CA PRO A 834 0.90 6.04 1.53
C PRO A 834 2.42 6.09 1.75
N ALA A 835 3.15 5.13 1.19
CA ALA A 835 4.60 5.01 1.37
C ALA A 835 5.38 6.10 0.65
N ALA A 836 4.98 6.45 -0.57
CA ALA A 836 5.62 7.52 -1.33
C ALA A 836 5.35 8.90 -0.71
N PHE A 837 4.11 9.15 -0.26
CA PHE A 837 3.76 10.37 0.46
C PHE A 837 4.54 10.49 1.78
N ALA A 838 4.59 9.42 2.58
CA ALA A 838 5.38 9.35 3.81
C ALA A 838 6.86 9.68 3.56
N ARG A 839 7.45 9.09 2.51
CA ARG A 839 8.83 9.35 2.13
C ARG A 839 9.04 10.80 1.71
N GLY A 840 8.11 11.40 0.98
CA GLY A 840 8.15 12.81 0.60
C GLY A 840 8.26 13.71 1.82
N VAL A 841 7.40 13.47 2.83
CA VAL A 841 7.39 14.21 4.09
C VAL A 841 8.68 14.01 4.87
N LEU A 842 9.17 12.77 5.00
CA LEU A 842 10.39 12.46 5.77
C LEU A 842 11.67 12.98 5.13
N CYS A 843 11.75 13.00 3.79
CA CYS A 843 12.94 13.46 3.09
C CYS A 843 12.99 14.98 2.91
N ASN A 844 11.85 15.69 3.04
CA ASN A 844 11.78 17.16 2.90
C ASN A 844 10.76 17.81 3.87
N PRO A 845 10.90 17.64 5.20
CA PRO A 845 9.86 18.01 6.15
C PRO A 845 9.54 19.51 6.17
N ARG A 846 10.54 20.37 6.03
CA ARG A 846 10.36 21.85 5.97
C ARG A 846 9.44 22.28 4.84
N SER A 847 9.66 21.75 3.64
CA SER A 847 8.89 22.10 2.45
C SER A 847 7.44 21.63 2.57
N TRP A 848 7.24 20.42 3.07
CA TRP A 848 5.89 19.88 3.28
C TRP A 848 5.12 20.59 4.40
N ASN A 849 5.80 20.98 5.48
CA ASN A 849 5.20 21.76 6.55
C ASN A 849 4.62 23.08 6.02
N GLN A 850 5.41 23.81 5.24
CA GLN A 850 4.97 25.09 4.67
C GLN A 850 3.86 24.90 3.63
N LEU A 851 3.95 23.88 2.78
CA LEU A 851 2.94 23.57 1.77
C LEU A 851 1.56 23.31 2.39
N ILE A 852 1.52 22.49 3.44
CA ILE A 852 0.27 22.11 4.11
C ILE A 852 -0.31 23.29 4.88
N LYS A 853 0.55 24.11 5.52
CA LYS A 853 0.16 25.37 6.16
C LYS A 853 -0.60 26.28 5.23
N GLU A 854 -0.01 26.56 4.08
CA GLU A 854 -0.56 27.51 3.12
C GLU A 854 -1.85 26.99 2.48
N PHE A 855 -1.93 25.69 2.20
CA PHE A 855 -3.13 25.07 1.67
C PHE A 855 -4.32 25.16 2.64
N LEU A 856 -4.11 24.91 3.94
CA LEU A 856 -5.20 24.82 4.92
C LEU A 856 -5.63 26.16 5.51
N LEU A 857 -4.72 27.13 5.59
CA LEU A 857 -5.02 28.46 6.13
C LEU A 857 -5.60 29.44 5.11
N GLY A 858 -5.84 29.00 3.87
CA GLY A 858 -6.25 29.79 2.70
C GLY A 858 -6.51 31.27 2.99
N LYS A 859 -5.61 32.17 2.55
CA LYS A 859 -5.68 33.57 2.97
C LYS A 859 -6.23 34.54 1.92
N GLU A 860 -7.34 35.14 2.34
CA GLU A 860 -7.89 36.51 2.26
C GLU A 860 -7.46 37.57 1.23
N ASP A 861 -6.41 37.45 0.44
CA ASP A 861 -6.13 38.46 -0.60
C ASP A 861 -5.66 37.76 -1.87
N GLY A 862 -6.35 38.05 -2.98
CA GLY A 862 -6.28 37.35 -4.27
C GLY A 862 -4.97 37.51 -5.05
N ASP A 863 -3.82 37.34 -4.41
CA ASP A 863 -2.52 37.16 -5.07
C ASP A 863 -2.00 35.73 -4.86
N SER A 864 -1.57 35.14 -5.96
CA SER A 864 -1.07 33.78 -6.08
C SER A 864 -0.03 33.35 -5.02
N VAL A 865 -0.17 32.11 -4.55
CA VAL A 865 0.73 31.37 -3.65
C VAL A 865 2.21 31.60 -4.00
N THR A 866 2.95 32.28 -3.13
CA THR A 866 4.43 32.31 -3.12
C THR A 866 4.96 31.82 -1.78
N ALA A 867 4.95 30.50 -1.55
CA ALA A 867 5.92 29.88 -0.65
C ALA A 867 7.32 30.14 -1.24
N SER A 868 8.03 31.13 -0.71
CA SER A 868 9.43 31.35 -1.05
C SER A 868 10.28 30.18 -0.54
N CYS A 869 10.51 29.18 -1.39
CA CYS A 869 11.58 28.21 -1.25
C CYS A 869 12.97 28.81 -1.56
N GLN A 870 13.17 30.13 -1.35
CA GLN A 870 14.52 30.71 -1.43
C GLN A 870 15.40 30.36 -0.21
N ASN A 871 14.81 29.88 0.90
CA ASN A 871 15.54 29.59 2.13
C ASN A 871 15.79 28.09 2.41
N ALA A 872 15.55 27.21 1.43
CA ALA A 872 15.64 25.75 1.65
C ALA A 872 16.84 25.06 0.97
N SER A 873 17.85 25.82 0.52
CA SER A 873 19.14 25.23 0.14
C SER A 873 20.24 25.72 1.07
N SER A 874 20.74 24.79 1.89
CA SER A 874 21.85 24.90 2.87
C SER A 874 21.57 25.65 4.17
N GLY A 875 21.98 25.04 5.28
CA GLY A 875 21.89 25.60 6.64
C GLY A 875 22.66 26.92 6.79
N TYR A 876 22.44 27.57 7.93
CA TYR A 876 22.85 28.94 8.31
C TYR A 876 21.84 30.03 7.94
N CYS A 877 20.66 29.96 8.56
CA CYS A 877 20.06 31.18 9.11
C CYS A 877 20.12 31.02 10.64
N ASP A 878 20.35 32.10 11.36
CA ASP A 878 20.33 32.04 12.82
C ASP A 878 18.92 31.71 13.34
N ASN A 879 18.80 31.50 14.65
CA ASN A 879 17.54 31.10 15.29
C ASN A 879 16.42 32.13 15.14
N ASP A 880 16.71 33.33 14.63
CA ASP A 880 15.76 34.41 14.41
C ASP A 880 15.39 34.59 12.93
N GLY A 881 15.90 33.73 12.04
CA GLY A 881 15.51 33.68 10.64
C GLY A 881 16.05 34.82 9.77
N ILE A 882 17.11 35.51 10.22
CA ILE A 882 17.77 36.56 9.43
C ILE A 882 18.99 35.98 8.73
N CYS A 883 18.97 36.01 7.40
CA CYS A 883 20.10 35.55 6.57
C CYS A 883 20.67 36.79 5.84
N GLU A 884 21.68 37.46 6.44
CA GLU A 884 22.39 38.56 5.78
C GLU A 884 23.35 38.02 4.70
N TYR A 885 23.30 38.62 3.51
CA TYR A 885 24.27 38.41 2.43
C TYR A 885 25.45 39.38 2.59
N PRO A 886 26.71 38.92 2.74
CA PRO A 886 27.85 39.67 2.30
C PRO A 886 28.24 39.20 0.90
N LEU A 887 28.04 40.09 -0.08
CA LEU A 887 28.53 39.95 -1.45
C LEU A 887 30.05 39.76 -1.43
N GLY A 888 30.52 38.54 -1.72
CA GLY A 888 31.92 38.31 -2.10
C GLY A 888 32.61 37.08 -1.49
N ALA A 889 32.14 35.86 -1.77
CA ALA A 889 32.92 34.65 -1.54
C ALA A 889 32.42 33.43 -2.36
N GLU A 890 32.48 33.50 -3.69
CA GLU A 890 32.25 32.32 -4.57
C GLU A 890 33.37 31.24 -4.50
N GLY A 891 34.34 31.39 -3.58
CA GLY A 891 35.54 30.57 -3.52
C GLY A 891 35.41 29.24 -2.76
N ASP A 892 34.58 29.15 -1.72
CA ASP A 892 34.61 28.01 -0.79
C ASP A 892 33.58 26.90 -1.07
N LEU A 893 32.54 27.16 -1.87
CA LEU A 893 31.56 26.13 -2.25
C LEU A 893 32.12 25.07 -3.22
N LYS A 894 33.22 25.36 -3.93
CA LYS A 894 33.82 24.40 -4.89
C LYS A 894 34.77 23.39 -4.28
N ARG A 895 35.17 23.53 -3.00
CA ARG A 895 36.15 22.62 -2.37
C ARG A 895 35.56 21.38 -1.69
N ARG A 896 34.23 21.26 -1.58
CA ARG A 896 33.56 20.06 -0.99
C ARG A 896 32.80 19.20 -2.02
N GLN A 897 33.00 19.43 -3.31
CA GLN A 897 32.28 18.73 -4.40
C GLN A 897 33.10 17.65 -5.12
N VAL A 898 34.16 17.13 -4.50
CA VAL A 898 34.99 16.08 -5.09
C VAL A 898 35.17 14.97 -4.06
N ASP A 899 34.27 13.97 -4.10
CA ASP A 899 34.55 12.54 -3.83
C ASP A 899 33.24 11.71 -3.67
N LEU A 900 32.53 11.48 -4.79
CA LEU A 900 31.41 10.53 -4.87
C LEU A 900 31.61 9.43 -5.94
N PHE A 901 32.79 9.35 -6.56
CA PHE A 901 33.11 8.30 -7.54
C PHE A 901 34.56 7.84 -7.34
N GLY A 902 34.74 6.76 -6.57
CA GLY A 902 36.06 6.22 -6.28
C GLY A 902 36.85 5.86 -7.55
N ARG A 903 38.03 6.44 -7.72
CA ARG A 903 39.24 5.68 -8.07
C ARG A 903 40.26 5.86 -6.95
N GLN A 904 40.85 4.74 -6.57
CA GLN A 904 41.79 4.51 -5.47
C GLN A 904 42.67 5.72 -5.11
N ALA A 905 42.68 6.01 -3.81
CA ALA A 905 43.59 6.93 -3.18
C ALA A 905 45.05 6.53 -3.43
N ASN A 906 45.87 7.51 -3.83
CA ASN A 906 47.22 7.65 -3.29
C ASN A 906 47.44 9.12 -2.91
N ARG A 907 47.14 9.39 -1.63
CA ARG A 907 47.74 10.34 -0.67
C ARG A 907 48.45 11.60 -1.22
N PHE A 908 47.89 12.77 -0.85
CA PHE A 908 48.44 14.05 -0.32
C PHE A 908 49.93 14.45 -0.56
N PRO A 909 50.33 15.75 -0.47
CA PRO A 909 49.54 16.97 -0.17
C PRO A 909 49.86 18.19 -1.09
N HIS A 910 49.08 19.27 -0.90
CA HIS A 910 49.44 20.70 -1.02
C HIS A 910 50.63 21.08 -1.93
N SER A 911 50.46 21.94 -2.94
CA SER A 911 50.20 23.36 -2.71
C SER A 911 50.31 24.10 -4.05
N HIS A 912 49.49 25.14 -4.16
CA HIS A 912 49.75 26.42 -4.82
C HIS A 912 50.27 26.49 -6.27
N HIS A 913 49.53 27.34 -6.98
CA HIS A 913 50.01 28.32 -7.96
C HIS A 913 49.93 27.94 -9.43
N HIS A 914 48.87 28.51 -10.01
CA HIS A 914 48.97 29.54 -11.04
C HIS A 914 49.72 29.18 -12.33
N HIS A 915 48.92 29.36 -13.38
CA HIS A 915 49.30 30.05 -14.59
C HIS A 915 50.08 29.27 -15.66
N HIS A 916 49.38 29.23 -16.79
CA HIS A 916 49.88 29.63 -18.10
C HIS A 916 50.42 28.54 -19.05
N HIS A 917 49.67 28.47 -20.16
CA HIS A 917 50.14 28.38 -21.53
C HIS A 917 50.67 27.06 -22.08
N SER A 918 49.74 26.40 -22.80
CA SER A 918 49.81 26.21 -24.25
C SER A 918 50.66 25.07 -24.85
N ARG A 919 50.12 24.60 -25.99
CA ARG A 919 50.76 23.90 -27.13
C ARG A 919 50.88 22.38 -26.99
N HIS A 920 50.15 21.66 -27.86
CA HIS A 920 50.67 20.93 -29.06
C HIS A 920 51.38 19.64 -28.62
N SER A 921 51.30 18.48 -29.26
CA SER A 921 50.72 18.00 -30.52
C SER A 921 50.83 16.47 -30.47
N ILE A 922 50.10 15.82 -31.35
CA ILE A 922 50.16 14.40 -31.69
C ILE A 922 51.61 13.98 -32.03
N GLU A 923 52.09 12.82 -31.56
CA GLU A 923 52.70 11.76 -32.40
C GLU A 923 53.21 10.51 -31.64
N ALA A 924 52.86 9.36 -32.24
CA ALA A 924 53.54 8.07 -32.33
C ALA A 924 54.28 7.41 -31.13
N ARG A 925 53.61 6.38 -30.59
CA ARG A 925 54.07 4.99 -30.30
C ARG A 925 55.59 4.73 -30.18
N GLY A 926 55.99 4.14 -29.05
CA GLY A 926 57.27 3.45 -28.88
C GLY A 926 57.24 2.44 -27.72
N VAL A 927 57.68 1.22 -28.01
CA VAL A 927 57.84 0.06 -27.11
C VAL A 927 58.75 0.41 -25.91
N ILE A 928 58.36 0.06 -24.69
CA ILE A 928 59.21 0.24 -23.50
C ILE A 928 59.99 -1.06 -23.24
N VAL A 929 61.31 -0.99 -23.44
CA VAL A 929 62.28 -1.99 -22.99
C VAL A 929 62.65 -1.66 -21.54
N VAL A 930 62.46 -2.60 -20.61
CA VAL A 930 62.85 -2.40 -19.20
C VAL A 930 64.30 -2.88 -19.02
N VAL A 931 65.17 -1.98 -18.57
CA VAL A 931 66.54 -2.28 -18.13
C VAL A 931 66.58 -2.07 -16.62
N VAL A 932 66.97 -3.10 -15.86
CA VAL A 932 67.18 -2.99 -14.41
C VAL A 932 68.69 -2.86 -14.17
N ARG A 933 69.13 -1.74 -13.59
CA ARG A 933 70.50 -1.60 -13.07
C ARG A 933 70.55 -1.93 -11.59
N ASN A 934 71.49 -2.79 -11.22
CA ASN A 934 71.92 -3.00 -9.84
C ASN A 934 72.67 -1.74 -9.37
N PRO A 935 72.49 -1.22 -8.13
CA PRO A 935 72.99 0.11 -7.77
C PRO A 935 74.51 0.25 -7.64
N ASP A 936 75.28 -0.84 -7.56
CA ASP A 936 76.65 -0.78 -7.02
C ASP A 936 77.82 -1.00 -8.01
N THR A 937 77.59 -1.10 -9.32
CA THR A 937 78.71 -1.18 -10.28
C THR A 937 78.42 -0.46 -11.59
N SER A 938 79.38 0.34 -12.05
CA SER A 938 79.26 1.24 -13.21
C SER A 938 79.40 0.57 -14.58
N GLU A 939 79.30 -0.76 -14.71
CA GLU A 939 79.33 -1.43 -16.02
C GLU A 939 78.25 -2.53 -16.13
N ASP A 940 77.37 -2.32 -17.12
CA ASP A 940 76.25 -3.08 -17.72
C ASP A 940 75.59 -4.29 -17.01
N PRO A 941 74.23 -4.31 -16.88
CA PRO A 941 73.52 -5.60 -16.96
C PRO A 941 72.17 -5.61 -17.74
N ASN A 942 72.11 -6.54 -18.71
CA ASN A 942 71.01 -7.34 -19.31
C ASN A 942 69.59 -6.77 -19.52
N ARG A 943 69.15 -6.74 -20.79
CA ARG A 943 67.79 -6.40 -21.28
C ARG A 943 66.88 -7.64 -21.41
N TYR A 944 65.63 -7.57 -20.93
CA TYR A 944 64.56 -8.52 -21.29
C TYR A 944 63.42 -7.80 -22.04
N GLN A 945 62.90 -8.41 -23.11
CA GLN A 945 61.74 -7.92 -23.89
C GLN A 945 60.46 -8.66 -23.47
N ALA A 946 59.40 -7.92 -23.14
CA ALA A 946 58.05 -8.47 -22.96
C ALA A 946 57.09 -7.79 -23.95
N ASN A 947 56.48 -8.58 -24.84
CA ASN A 947 55.45 -8.10 -25.76
C ASN A 947 54.09 -8.04 -25.04
N ARG A 948 53.45 -6.88 -25.04
CA ARG A 948 52.04 -6.72 -24.66
C ARG A 948 51.18 -7.03 -25.90
N PRO A 949 50.19 -7.93 -25.85
CA PRO A 949 49.29 -8.11 -26.99
C PRO A 949 48.48 -6.83 -27.22
N ASP A 950 48.29 -6.46 -28.49
CA ASP A 950 47.53 -5.29 -28.88
C ASP A 950 46.09 -5.34 -28.32
N HIS A 951 45.60 -4.20 -27.85
CA HIS A 951 44.17 -4.05 -27.61
C HIS A 951 43.41 -4.23 -28.93
N PRO A 952 42.28 -4.94 -28.94
CA PRO A 952 41.48 -5.09 -30.16
C PRO A 952 41.07 -3.70 -30.65
N GLN A 953 41.21 -3.47 -31.97
CA GLN A 953 40.75 -2.23 -32.56
C GLN A 953 39.21 -2.12 -32.43
N ILE A 954 38.74 -0.88 -32.30
CA ILE A 954 37.32 -0.48 -32.18
C ILE A 954 36.34 -1.24 -33.10
N PRO A 955 36.70 -1.62 -34.35
CA PRO A 955 35.79 -2.41 -35.20
C PRO A 955 35.45 -3.80 -34.65
N ALA A 956 36.34 -4.43 -33.86
CA ALA A 956 36.09 -5.75 -33.26
C ALA A 956 35.17 -5.69 -32.02
N ILE A 957 35.07 -4.53 -31.36
CA ILE A 957 34.14 -4.31 -30.23
C ILE A 957 32.71 -4.07 -30.73
N GLN A 958 32.54 -3.49 -31.93
CA GLN A 958 31.22 -3.24 -32.51
C GLN A 958 30.48 -4.50 -33.00
N ALA A 959 31.13 -5.67 -33.02
CA ALA A 959 30.54 -6.92 -33.50
C ALA A 959 29.94 -7.81 -32.39
N GLN A 960 30.14 -7.48 -31.10
CA GLN A 960 29.72 -8.36 -29.98
C GLN A 960 28.78 -7.71 -28.95
N VAL A 961 28.28 -6.50 -29.19
CA VAL A 961 27.22 -5.89 -28.37
C VAL A 961 26.14 -5.35 -29.30
N PRO A 962 24.85 -5.75 -29.15
CA PRO A 962 23.79 -5.09 -29.88
C PRO A 962 23.74 -3.62 -29.46
N ARG A 963 23.98 -2.70 -30.41
CA ARG A 963 23.90 -1.25 -30.19
C ARG A 963 22.51 -0.90 -29.66
N ASN A 964 22.46 -0.31 -28.47
CA ASN A 964 21.25 0.35 -27.97
C ASN A 964 21.26 1.81 -28.48
N PRO A 965 20.38 2.19 -29.43
CA PRO A 965 20.37 3.53 -30.01
C PRO A 965 19.90 4.61 -29.03
N LEU A 966 19.25 4.26 -27.92
CA LEU A 966 18.76 5.22 -26.92
C LEU A 966 19.88 5.81 -26.06
N LEU A 967 21.02 5.12 -25.96
CA LEU A 967 22.13 5.54 -25.10
C LEU A 967 23.02 6.64 -25.71
N ASP A 968 22.95 6.86 -27.03
CA ASP A 968 23.78 7.87 -27.72
C ASP A 968 23.07 9.22 -27.97
N GLU A 969 21.74 9.31 -27.80
CA GLU A 969 20.98 10.53 -28.14
C GLU A 969 20.49 11.38 -26.96
N VAL A 970 20.61 10.91 -25.73
CA VAL A 970 20.00 11.57 -24.57
C VAL A 970 21.10 11.99 -23.60
N VAL A 971 21.21 13.30 -23.40
CA VAL A 971 21.92 13.90 -22.27
C VAL A 971 21.63 13.07 -21.03
N VAL A 972 22.67 12.55 -20.36
CA VAL A 972 22.56 12.08 -18.99
C VAL A 972 21.85 13.18 -18.20
N ILE A 973 20.59 12.95 -17.85
CA ILE A 973 19.83 13.82 -16.95
C ILE A 973 20.48 13.62 -15.58
N ASP A 974 21.51 14.42 -15.34
CA ASP A 974 22.09 14.60 -14.03
C ASP A 974 21.06 15.38 -13.20
N MET A 975 20.25 14.65 -12.41
CA MET A 975 19.38 15.27 -11.42
C MET A 975 20.26 15.93 -10.37
N ARG A 976 20.58 17.22 -10.56
CA ARG A 976 21.20 18.01 -9.49
C ARG A 976 20.15 18.40 -8.45
N PRO A 977 20.48 18.33 -7.15
CA PRO A 977 19.54 18.59 -6.07
C PRO A 977 19.56 20.07 -5.69
N ILE A 978 18.64 20.90 -6.22
CA ILE A 978 18.38 22.25 -5.67
C ILE A 978 16.88 22.57 -5.82
N CYS A 979 16.30 23.08 -4.73
CA CYS A 979 14.88 23.33 -4.45
C CYS A 979 14.10 24.15 -5.49
N TYR A 980 12.79 23.87 -5.54
CA TYR A 980 11.78 24.40 -6.44
C TYR A 980 11.26 25.81 -6.07
N HIS A 981 10.89 26.56 -7.11
CA HIS A 981 9.96 27.71 -7.21
C HIS A 981 10.53 29.13 -7.45
N THR A 982 9.99 29.76 -8.50
CA THR A 982 10.19 31.18 -8.89
C THR A 982 8.91 31.97 -8.68
N ARG A 983 9.03 33.19 -8.14
CA ARG A 983 7.96 34.18 -7.89
C ARG A 983 7.05 34.45 -9.10
N ILE A 984 5.77 34.64 -8.81
CA ILE A 984 4.80 35.31 -9.69
C ILE A 984 5.03 36.81 -9.61
N SER A 985 5.21 37.40 -10.78
CA SER A 985 5.00 38.83 -10.98
C SER A 985 4.22 38.92 -12.27
N LEU A 986 2.98 39.39 -12.16
CA LEU A 986 2.18 39.93 -13.26
C LEU A 986 2.95 41.11 -13.89
N MET A 987 4.04 40.80 -14.58
CA MET A 987 4.68 41.70 -15.52
C MET A 987 3.74 41.76 -16.70
N GLN A 988 2.80 42.71 -16.60
CA GLN A 988 2.02 43.31 -17.68
C GLN A 988 2.11 42.51 -18.97
N LEU A 989 1.17 41.57 -19.12
CA LEU A 989 0.82 40.93 -20.37
C LEU A 989 0.44 42.05 -21.37
N ASN A 990 1.41 42.62 -22.07
CA ASN A 990 1.14 43.53 -23.20
C ASN A 990 0.64 42.75 -24.44
N GLY A 991 -0.33 41.87 -24.21
CA GLY A 991 -0.91 40.91 -25.14
C GLY A 991 -1.62 39.86 -24.30
N ASN A 992 -2.84 40.20 -23.86
CA ASN A 992 -3.64 39.46 -22.90
C ASN A 992 -4.15 38.15 -23.55
N PRO A 993 -3.73 36.95 -23.12
CA PRO A 993 -4.23 35.68 -23.67
C PRO A 993 -5.73 35.48 -23.39
N GLU A 994 -6.31 36.20 -22.43
CA GLU A 994 -7.76 36.32 -22.21
C GLU A 994 -8.50 36.75 -23.49
N HIS A 995 -7.89 37.60 -24.33
CA HIS A 995 -8.45 38.00 -25.62
C HIS A 995 -8.39 36.90 -26.68
N THR A 996 -7.51 35.91 -26.57
CA THR A 996 -7.32 34.91 -27.65
C THR A 996 -8.47 33.90 -27.72
N LEU A 997 -9.14 33.61 -26.59
CA LEU A 997 -10.35 32.81 -26.55
C LEU A 997 -11.61 33.68 -26.74
N GLN A 998 -11.63 34.90 -26.18
CA GLN A 998 -12.75 35.84 -26.32
C GLN A 998 -12.94 36.36 -27.75
N GLU A 999 -11.85 36.48 -28.54
CA GLU A 999 -11.92 36.87 -29.97
C GLU A 999 -12.08 35.66 -30.91
N ALA A 1000 -12.08 34.42 -30.38
CA ALA A 1000 -12.12 33.19 -31.16
C ALA A 1000 -13.53 32.87 -31.68
N THR A 1001 -13.95 33.59 -32.72
CA THR A 1001 -15.02 33.16 -33.63
C THR A 1001 -14.52 32.14 -34.68
N ARG A 1002 -13.21 31.84 -34.69
CA ARG A 1002 -12.51 30.94 -35.63
C ARG A 1002 -11.45 30.09 -34.92
N LEU A 1003 -10.98 29.06 -35.61
CA LEU A 1003 -9.85 28.22 -35.17
C LEU A 1003 -8.54 29.03 -35.19
N ALA A 1004 -7.53 28.59 -34.42
CA ALA A 1004 -6.23 29.28 -34.30
C ALA A 1004 -5.48 29.41 -35.64
N SER A 1005 -5.78 28.56 -36.63
CA SER A 1005 -5.28 28.63 -38.00
C SER A 1005 -6.06 29.57 -38.94
N ASP A 1006 -7.02 30.35 -38.41
CA ASP A 1006 -8.03 31.14 -39.13
C ASP A 1006 -9.07 30.33 -39.92
N ALA A 1007 -9.05 29.00 -39.82
CA ALA A 1007 -10.05 28.13 -40.43
C ALA A 1007 -11.42 28.24 -39.74
N ALA A 1008 -12.48 27.97 -40.50
CA ALA A 1008 -13.83 27.87 -39.96
C ALA A 1008 -14.00 26.56 -39.16
N SER A 1009 -14.57 26.64 -37.96
CA SER A 1009 -14.91 25.45 -37.15
C SER A 1009 -16.06 24.66 -37.77
N ARG A 1010 -16.02 23.33 -37.63
CA ARG A 1010 -17.13 22.43 -38.02
C ARG A 1010 -18.38 22.60 -37.13
N TYR A 1011 -18.24 23.24 -35.97
CA TYR A 1011 -19.33 23.48 -35.02
C TYR A 1011 -19.89 24.91 -35.08
N GLY A 1012 -19.46 25.71 -36.07
CA GLY A 1012 -19.87 27.10 -36.24
C GLY A 1012 -19.07 28.09 -35.38
N PRO A 1013 -19.17 29.40 -35.65
CA PRO A 1013 -18.57 30.42 -34.81
C PRO A 1013 -19.25 30.42 -33.44
N MET A 1014 -18.48 30.44 -32.36
CA MET A 1014 -19.04 30.62 -31.03
C MET A 1014 -19.55 32.07 -30.89
N PRO A 1015 -20.81 32.29 -30.48
CA PRO A 1015 -21.37 33.63 -30.35
C PRO A 1015 -20.65 34.38 -29.22
N LEU A 1016 -20.41 35.68 -29.38
CA LEU A 1016 -19.71 36.48 -28.37
C LEU A 1016 -20.45 36.47 -27.02
N VAL A 1017 -21.78 36.42 -27.06
CA VAL A 1017 -22.64 36.35 -25.87
C VAL A 1017 -22.37 35.10 -25.02
N LEU A 1018 -21.94 33.99 -25.64
CA LEU A 1018 -21.53 32.79 -24.90
C LEU A 1018 -20.34 33.07 -23.99
N TRP A 1019 -19.35 33.82 -24.49
CA TRP A 1019 -18.14 34.16 -23.74
C TRP A 1019 -18.41 35.19 -22.65
N ASP A 1020 -19.39 36.08 -22.86
CA ASP A 1020 -19.82 37.05 -21.85
C ASP A 1020 -20.60 36.36 -20.72
N GLU A 1021 -21.53 35.45 -21.03
CA GLU A 1021 -22.36 34.75 -20.04
C GLU A 1021 -21.66 33.57 -19.36
N LEU A 1022 -20.60 33.02 -19.97
CA LEU A 1022 -19.82 31.90 -19.42
C LEU A 1022 -19.29 32.21 -18.01
N TRP A 1023 -18.88 33.45 -17.75
CA TRP A 1023 -18.36 33.85 -16.43
C TRP A 1023 -19.42 33.85 -15.32
N ASP A 1024 -20.69 33.99 -15.68
CA ASP A 1024 -21.83 34.07 -14.75
C ASP A 1024 -22.47 32.70 -14.45
N ILE A 1025 -22.04 31.63 -15.13
CA ILE A 1025 -22.54 30.27 -14.93
C ILE A 1025 -21.99 29.69 -13.61
N ASN A 1026 -22.87 29.53 -12.62
CA ASN A 1026 -22.54 28.84 -11.38
C ASN A 1026 -22.73 27.32 -11.49
N LEU A 1027 -21.65 26.60 -11.80
CA LEU A 1027 -21.67 25.13 -11.96
C LEU A 1027 -21.95 24.35 -10.65
N MET A 1028 -21.88 24.99 -9.48
CA MET A 1028 -22.21 24.35 -8.19
C MET A 1028 -23.68 23.94 -8.07
N LEU A 1029 -24.56 24.57 -8.85
CA LEU A 1029 -26.01 24.33 -8.80
C LEU A 1029 -26.46 23.22 -9.76
N GLU A 1030 -25.56 22.68 -10.59
CA GLU A 1030 -25.90 21.64 -11.55
C GLU A 1030 -25.60 20.23 -11.01
N PRO A 1031 -26.61 19.34 -10.92
CA PRO A 1031 -26.43 17.97 -10.46
C PRO A 1031 -25.44 17.19 -11.32
N GLY A 1032 -24.46 16.54 -10.69
CA GLY A 1032 -23.52 15.63 -11.34
C GLY A 1032 -22.25 16.30 -11.89
N VAL A 1033 -22.04 17.59 -11.62
CA VAL A 1033 -20.76 18.25 -11.91
C VAL A 1033 -19.64 17.64 -11.06
N PRO A 1034 -18.53 17.17 -11.67
CA PRO A 1034 -17.40 16.61 -10.91
C PRO A 1034 -16.70 17.69 -10.07
N SER A 1035 -16.24 17.33 -8.86
CA SER A 1035 -15.45 18.24 -8.02
C SER A 1035 -14.12 18.60 -8.68
N LEU A 1036 -13.79 19.89 -8.73
CA LEU A 1036 -12.47 20.34 -9.21
C LEU A 1036 -11.40 20.09 -8.14
N PRO A 1037 -10.23 19.53 -8.48
CA PRO A 1037 -9.09 19.52 -7.57
C PRO A 1037 -8.53 20.94 -7.41
N GLY A 1038 -8.40 21.44 -6.17
CA GLY A 1038 -7.69 22.70 -5.88
C GLY A 1038 -8.41 23.72 -4.99
N GLY A 1039 -9.65 23.50 -4.56
CA GLY A 1039 -10.34 24.39 -3.63
C GLY A 1039 -11.80 24.03 -3.39
N SER A 1040 -12.39 24.54 -2.32
CA SER A 1040 -13.75 24.20 -1.86
C SER A 1040 -14.90 24.93 -2.59
N THR A 1041 -14.62 25.72 -3.62
CA THR A 1041 -15.63 26.42 -4.43
C THR A 1041 -15.37 26.27 -5.93
N VAL A 1042 -16.35 25.77 -6.68
CA VAL A 1042 -16.32 25.66 -8.15
C VAL A 1042 -16.73 26.99 -8.75
N GLU A 1043 -15.83 27.98 -8.72
CA GLU A 1043 -15.98 29.24 -9.47
C GLU A 1043 -15.37 29.12 -10.87
N MET A 1044 -15.98 29.77 -11.87
CA MET A 1044 -15.58 29.74 -13.29
C MET A 1044 -14.12 30.15 -13.55
N GLY A 1045 -13.48 30.92 -12.64
CA GLY A 1045 -12.05 31.28 -12.73
C GLY A 1045 -11.10 30.09 -12.83
N TRP A 1046 -11.52 28.89 -12.39
CA TRP A 1046 -10.67 27.69 -12.37
C TRP A 1046 -10.71 26.87 -13.67
N ILE A 1047 -11.82 26.90 -14.43
CA ILE A 1047 -11.89 26.26 -15.76
C ILE A 1047 -10.91 26.95 -16.70
N MET A 1048 -10.86 28.28 -16.64
CA MET A 1048 -9.95 29.07 -17.47
C MET A 1048 -8.49 28.89 -17.04
N ASN A 1049 -8.20 28.73 -15.74
CA ASN A 1049 -6.86 28.34 -15.29
C ASN A 1049 -6.43 26.99 -15.90
N ARG A 1050 -7.35 26.02 -16.01
CA ARG A 1050 -7.10 24.70 -16.61
C ARG A 1050 -7.00 24.73 -18.14
N VAL A 1051 -7.77 25.60 -18.80
CA VAL A 1051 -7.60 25.92 -20.22
C VAL A 1051 -6.21 26.51 -20.47
N MET A 1052 -5.76 27.43 -19.62
CA MET A 1052 -4.46 28.09 -19.72
C MET A 1052 -3.27 27.15 -19.46
N GLU A 1053 -3.48 26.07 -18.72
CA GLU A 1053 -2.52 24.97 -18.60
C GLU A 1053 -2.27 24.26 -19.94
N CYS A 1054 -3.26 24.22 -20.83
CA CYS A 1054 -3.08 23.66 -22.17
C CYS A 1054 -2.27 24.62 -23.07
N LEU A 1055 -2.42 25.93 -22.88
CA LEU A 1055 -1.86 26.96 -23.78
C LEU A 1055 -0.42 27.39 -23.45
N GLY A 1056 0.15 26.84 -22.37
CA GLY A 1056 1.52 27.11 -21.96
C GLY A 1056 1.67 28.45 -21.23
N SER A 1057 1.71 28.40 -19.90
CA SER A 1057 2.03 29.53 -19.04
C SER A 1057 3.51 29.58 -18.65
N LYS A 1058 4.02 30.79 -18.39
CA LYS A 1058 5.35 31.05 -17.80
C LYS A 1058 5.37 30.74 -16.29
N GLU A 1059 4.21 30.82 -15.64
CA GLU A 1059 4.07 30.79 -14.17
C GLU A 1059 3.26 29.61 -13.65
N ASN A 1060 2.50 28.91 -14.50
CA ASN A 1060 1.91 27.63 -14.14
C ASN A 1060 2.92 26.51 -14.44
N ASP A 1061 3.66 26.11 -13.41
CA ASP A 1061 4.68 25.06 -13.42
C ASP A 1061 4.10 23.65 -13.18
N GLN A 1062 2.81 23.55 -12.85
CA GLN A 1062 2.19 22.28 -12.42
C GLN A 1062 1.73 21.36 -13.56
N VAL A 1063 1.72 21.85 -14.81
CA VAL A 1063 1.34 21.02 -15.99
C VAL A 1063 2.49 20.69 -16.93
N PHE A 1064 3.64 21.33 -16.76
CA PHE A 1064 4.83 20.98 -17.51
C PHE A 1064 5.99 20.93 -16.53
N MET A 1065 6.19 19.78 -15.88
CA MET A 1065 7.38 19.48 -15.10
C MET A 1065 8.63 19.52 -16.00
N LEU A 1066 9.07 20.73 -16.32
CA LEU A 1066 10.37 21.03 -16.84
C LEU A 1066 11.12 21.67 -15.70
N VAL A 1067 11.89 20.85 -14.98
CA VAL A 1067 12.82 21.33 -13.94
C VAL A 1067 13.92 22.21 -14.54
N GLU A 1068 14.06 22.21 -15.87
CA GLU A 1068 15.04 22.96 -16.62
C GLU A 1068 14.44 24.27 -17.18
N ALA A 1069 14.99 25.40 -16.72
CA ALA A 1069 14.46 26.73 -16.96
C ALA A 1069 14.49 27.14 -18.44
N ASP A 1070 15.46 26.69 -19.23
CA ASP A 1070 15.58 27.01 -20.64
C ASP A 1070 14.52 26.29 -21.50
N ILE A 1071 14.16 25.04 -21.19
CA ILE A 1071 13.06 24.33 -21.87
C ILE A 1071 11.71 24.97 -21.51
N ASN A 1072 11.49 25.32 -20.24
CA ASN A 1072 10.24 25.99 -19.84
C ASN A 1072 10.11 27.37 -20.51
N ALA A 1073 11.22 28.09 -20.63
CA ALA A 1073 11.25 29.34 -21.37
C ALA A 1073 11.06 29.11 -22.88
N ALA A 1074 11.58 28.03 -23.47
CA ALA A 1074 11.31 27.69 -24.88
C ALA A 1074 9.82 27.41 -25.12
N LYS A 1075 9.17 26.63 -24.26
CA LYS A 1075 7.73 26.32 -24.28
C LYS A 1075 6.89 27.59 -24.39
N ASN A 1076 7.13 28.58 -23.51
CA ASN A 1076 6.36 29.83 -23.47
C ASN A 1076 6.42 30.62 -24.80
N TYR A 1077 7.58 30.69 -25.45
CA TYR A 1077 7.67 31.40 -26.75
C TYR A 1077 7.03 30.59 -27.88
N ILE A 1078 7.24 29.28 -27.89
CA ILE A 1078 6.74 28.38 -28.95
C ILE A 1078 5.21 28.32 -28.95
N MET A 1079 4.58 28.20 -27.78
CA MET A 1079 3.12 28.19 -27.65
C MET A 1079 2.46 29.52 -28.05
N ARG A 1080 3.22 30.63 -28.02
CA ARG A 1080 2.74 31.94 -28.48
C ARG A 1080 3.05 32.22 -29.95
N PHE A 1081 3.50 31.20 -30.68
CA PHE A 1081 3.93 31.31 -32.08
C PHE A 1081 5.16 32.22 -32.29
N GLN A 1082 5.92 32.49 -31.22
CA GLN A 1082 7.05 33.42 -31.20
C GLN A 1082 8.41 32.72 -31.31
N ARG A 1083 9.43 33.46 -31.77
CA ARG A 1083 10.83 33.02 -31.77
C ARG A 1083 11.43 33.14 -30.36
N ARG A 1084 12.08 32.08 -29.86
CA ARG A 1084 12.81 32.12 -28.58
C ARG A 1084 14.04 33.03 -28.61
N ILE A 1085 14.66 33.22 -29.78
CA ILE A 1085 15.81 34.10 -29.98
C ILE A 1085 15.48 35.08 -31.10
N SER A 1086 15.47 36.38 -30.80
CA SER A 1086 15.31 37.42 -31.82
C SER A 1086 16.59 37.58 -32.66
N THR A 1087 16.45 38.02 -33.91
CA THR A 1087 17.59 38.34 -34.78
C THR A 1087 18.53 39.38 -34.15
N LYS A 1088 18.00 40.36 -33.42
CA LYS A 1088 18.78 41.36 -32.67
C LYS A 1088 19.63 40.72 -31.56
N THR A 1089 19.04 39.83 -30.76
CA THR A 1089 19.75 39.09 -29.70
C THR A 1089 20.81 38.17 -30.29
N MET A 1090 20.48 37.49 -31.39
CA MET A 1090 21.40 36.60 -32.11
C MET A 1090 22.60 37.38 -32.67
N LYS A 1091 22.36 38.53 -33.29
CA LYS A 1091 23.43 39.46 -33.72
C LYS A 1091 24.29 39.89 -32.54
N GLY A 1092 23.70 40.22 -31.40
CA GLY A 1092 24.42 40.59 -30.17
C GLY A 1092 25.40 39.51 -29.68
N HIS A 1093 25.02 38.23 -29.75
CA HIS A 1093 25.86 37.10 -29.33
C HIS A 1093 26.84 36.63 -30.42
N LEU A 1094 26.48 36.72 -31.70
CA LEU A 1094 27.32 36.24 -32.81
C LEU A 1094 28.30 37.30 -33.33
N LEU A 1095 28.09 38.59 -33.04
CA LEU A 1095 29.06 39.66 -33.34
C LEU A 1095 30.36 39.42 -32.58
N ARG A 1096 31.49 39.47 -33.28
CA ARG A 1096 32.80 39.16 -32.68
C ARG A 1096 33.66 40.36 -32.33
N ALA A 1097 33.28 41.55 -32.80
CA ALA A 1097 34.01 42.78 -32.55
C ALA A 1097 34.17 43.01 -31.03
N GLY A 1098 35.42 43.15 -30.57
CA GLY A 1098 35.74 43.41 -29.16
C GLY A 1098 35.61 42.21 -28.21
N LYS A 1099 35.41 40.98 -28.69
CA LYS A 1099 35.24 39.79 -27.84
C LYS A 1099 36.45 38.85 -27.83
N SER A 1100 36.77 38.28 -26.67
CA SER A 1100 37.82 37.27 -26.53
C SER A 1100 37.38 35.92 -27.11
N LYS A 1101 38.34 35.05 -27.48
CA LYS A 1101 38.05 33.70 -27.99
C LYS A 1101 37.16 32.86 -27.06
N LYS A 1102 37.32 33.01 -25.73
CA LYS A 1102 36.51 32.34 -24.72
C LYS A 1102 35.07 32.88 -24.72
N LYS A 1103 34.89 34.21 -24.72
CA LYS A 1103 33.57 34.85 -24.75
C LYS A 1103 32.79 34.48 -26.03
N ILE A 1104 33.49 34.40 -27.17
CA ILE A 1104 32.92 33.94 -28.44
C ILE A 1104 32.42 32.49 -28.31
N LEU A 1105 33.19 31.60 -27.67
CA LEU A 1105 32.77 30.20 -27.47
C LEU A 1105 31.55 30.11 -26.53
N ASP A 1106 31.58 30.80 -25.40
CA ASP A 1106 30.49 30.78 -24.41
C ASP A 1106 29.16 31.30 -25.02
N GLU A 1107 29.22 32.39 -25.80
CA GLU A 1107 28.04 32.95 -26.47
C GLU A 1107 27.53 32.06 -27.62
N HIS A 1108 28.41 31.35 -28.34
CA HIS A 1108 27.99 30.33 -29.32
C HIS A 1108 27.28 29.14 -28.64
N LEU A 1109 27.82 28.65 -27.52
CA LEU A 1109 27.22 27.55 -26.76
C LEU A 1109 25.86 27.94 -26.20
N LEU A 1110 25.67 29.20 -25.80
CA LEU A 1110 24.39 29.73 -25.35
C LEU A 1110 23.33 29.75 -26.48
N ILE A 1111 23.72 30.15 -27.70
CA ILE A 1111 22.82 30.07 -28.86
C ILE A 1111 22.46 28.62 -29.17
N VAL A 1112 23.44 27.72 -29.20
CA VAL A 1112 23.21 26.28 -29.44
C VAL A 1112 22.33 25.66 -28.34
N GLY A 1113 22.52 26.04 -27.07
CA GLY A 1113 21.70 25.59 -25.94
C GLY A 1113 20.24 25.99 -26.09
N ARG A 1114 19.97 27.23 -26.52
CA ARG A 1114 18.60 27.71 -26.75
C ARG A 1114 17.92 27.01 -27.93
N PHE A 1115 18.64 26.71 -29.02
CA PHE A 1115 18.12 25.84 -30.08
C PHE A 1115 17.81 24.44 -29.54
N ARG A 1116 18.67 23.85 -28.72
CA ARG A 1116 18.42 22.53 -28.10
C ARG A 1116 17.17 22.53 -27.22
N ALA A 1117 16.99 23.53 -26.38
CA ALA A 1117 15.83 23.66 -25.51
C ALA A 1117 14.51 23.70 -26.31
N CYS A 1118 14.49 24.42 -27.44
CA CYS A 1118 13.38 24.45 -28.38
C CYS A 1118 12.97 23.06 -28.89
N PHE A 1119 13.92 22.20 -29.22
CA PHE A 1119 13.65 20.83 -29.66
C PHE A 1119 13.34 19.88 -28.50
N ALA A 1120 13.99 20.06 -27.35
CA ALA A 1120 13.80 19.24 -26.16
C ALA A 1120 12.36 19.35 -25.60
N MET A 1121 11.70 20.50 -25.77
CA MET A 1121 10.30 20.69 -25.41
C MET A 1121 9.38 19.67 -26.09
N PHE A 1122 9.51 19.44 -27.41
CA PHE A 1122 8.71 18.44 -28.13
C PHE A 1122 9.04 16.99 -27.75
N GLN A 1123 10.27 16.73 -27.30
CA GLN A 1123 10.68 15.40 -26.82
C GLN A 1123 10.15 15.12 -25.41
N TYR A 1124 10.14 16.14 -24.56
CA TYR A 1124 9.49 16.09 -23.26
C TYR A 1124 7.98 15.84 -23.41
N MET A 1125 7.32 16.51 -24.35
CA MET A 1125 5.90 16.31 -24.62
C MET A 1125 5.53 14.91 -25.16
N LYS A 1126 6.51 14.05 -25.42
CA LYS A 1126 6.32 12.66 -25.86
C LYS A 1126 6.61 11.65 -24.76
N GLN A 1127 7.06 12.10 -23.59
CA GLN A 1127 7.25 11.21 -22.46
C GLN A 1127 5.89 10.64 -22.04
N PRO A 1128 5.80 9.34 -21.74
CA PRO A 1128 4.55 8.71 -21.34
C PRO A 1128 3.86 9.43 -20.18
N GLU A 1129 4.62 9.84 -19.17
CA GLU A 1129 4.13 10.57 -18.00
C GLU A 1129 3.56 11.95 -18.35
N PHE A 1130 4.10 12.59 -19.39
CA PHE A 1130 3.58 13.84 -19.91
C PHE A 1130 2.25 13.61 -20.64
N LEU A 1131 2.22 12.65 -21.58
CA LEU A 1131 1.03 12.37 -22.39
C LEU A 1131 -0.16 11.95 -21.51
N GLU A 1132 0.09 11.18 -20.46
CA GLU A 1132 -0.91 10.78 -19.47
C GLU A 1132 -1.56 11.99 -18.78
N ARG A 1133 -0.74 12.89 -18.24
CA ARG A 1133 -1.21 14.13 -17.57
C ARG A 1133 -1.94 15.05 -18.52
N PHE A 1134 -1.38 15.20 -19.72
CA PHE A 1134 -1.89 16.08 -20.76
C PHE A 1134 -3.27 15.65 -21.25
N ASN A 1135 -3.46 14.36 -21.54
CA ASN A 1135 -4.75 13.81 -21.95
C ASN A 1135 -5.81 13.93 -20.84
N LYS A 1136 -5.43 13.73 -19.58
CA LYS A 1136 -6.33 13.90 -18.43
C LYS A 1136 -6.82 15.34 -18.30
N ILE A 1137 -5.92 16.32 -18.38
CA ILE A 1137 -6.28 17.74 -18.32
C ILE A 1137 -7.25 18.12 -19.43
N ILE A 1138 -6.98 17.68 -20.66
CA ILE A 1138 -7.87 17.94 -21.81
C ILE A 1138 -9.25 17.30 -21.60
N LYS A 1139 -9.30 16.10 -21.02
CA LYS A 1139 -10.56 15.41 -20.68
C LYS A 1139 -11.34 16.16 -19.59
N ASP A 1140 -10.67 16.64 -18.56
CA ASP A 1140 -11.30 17.37 -17.46
C ASP A 1140 -11.88 18.71 -17.95
N VAL A 1141 -11.12 19.45 -18.77
CA VAL A 1141 -11.60 20.69 -19.42
C VAL A 1141 -12.80 20.39 -20.32
N TYR A 1142 -12.73 19.35 -21.14
CA TYR A 1142 -13.83 18.95 -22.02
C TYR A 1142 -15.12 18.65 -21.24
N LEU A 1143 -15.03 17.88 -20.14
CA LEU A 1143 -16.18 17.57 -19.29
C LEU A 1143 -16.78 18.82 -18.67
N GLN A 1144 -15.95 19.74 -18.17
CA GLN A 1144 -16.42 20.99 -17.57
C GLN A 1144 -17.11 21.90 -18.58
N LEU A 1145 -16.53 22.03 -19.78
CA LEU A 1145 -17.15 22.77 -20.86
C LEU A 1145 -18.46 22.12 -21.31
N LYS A 1146 -18.63 20.80 -21.19
CA LYS A 1146 -19.92 20.13 -21.45
C LYS A 1146 -21.00 20.50 -20.44
N PHE A 1147 -20.66 20.67 -19.16
CA PHE A 1147 -21.62 21.17 -18.18
C PHE A 1147 -21.96 22.64 -18.43
N ALA A 1148 -20.97 23.48 -18.73
CA ALA A 1148 -21.20 24.88 -19.08
C ALA A 1148 -22.06 25.02 -20.35
N GLU A 1149 -21.76 24.24 -21.38
CA GLU A 1149 -22.55 24.11 -22.62
C GLU A 1149 -24.02 23.81 -22.30
N LYS A 1150 -24.28 22.83 -21.42
CA LYS A 1150 -25.63 22.44 -21.03
C LYS A 1150 -26.39 23.56 -20.30
N VAL A 1151 -25.73 24.31 -19.42
CA VAL A 1151 -26.36 25.42 -18.69
C VAL A 1151 -26.68 26.56 -19.64
N PHE A 1152 -25.71 26.96 -20.47
CA PHE A 1152 -25.90 28.02 -21.44
C PHE A 1152 -27.04 27.69 -22.42
N ASN A 1153 -27.04 26.49 -23.01
CA ASN A 1153 -28.09 26.05 -23.95
C ASN A 1153 -29.49 25.94 -23.32
N ARG A 1154 -29.60 25.88 -21.98
CA ARG A 1154 -30.90 25.92 -21.28
C ARG A 1154 -31.45 27.34 -21.19
N ASN A 1155 -30.56 28.33 -21.06
CA ASN A 1155 -30.90 29.72 -20.75
C ASN A 1155 -30.83 30.64 -21.98
N SER A 1156 -30.20 30.20 -23.07
CA SER A 1156 -30.05 30.92 -24.32
C SER A 1156 -30.88 30.29 -25.45
N PRO A 1157 -31.45 31.08 -26.37
CA PRO A 1157 -32.13 30.57 -27.56
C PRO A 1157 -31.17 29.93 -28.59
N GLU A 1158 -29.85 30.14 -28.44
CA GLU A 1158 -28.83 29.58 -29.33
C GLU A 1158 -28.28 28.26 -28.76
N ASN A 1159 -28.25 27.21 -29.58
CA ASN A 1159 -27.72 25.90 -29.19
C ASN A 1159 -26.27 25.78 -29.65
N VAL A 1160 -25.32 25.90 -28.72
CA VAL A 1160 -23.87 25.85 -29.00
C VAL A 1160 -23.27 24.50 -28.64
N ARG A 1161 -22.15 24.16 -29.27
CA ARG A 1161 -21.33 22.96 -28.96
C ARG A 1161 -19.96 23.35 -28.44
N LEU A 1162 -19.94 24.10 -27.34
CA LEU A 1162 -18.72 24.70 -26.76
C LEU A 1162 -17.60 23.69 -26.50
N ALA A 1163 -17.90 22.53 -25.92
CA ALA A 1163 -16.85 21.56 -25.58
C ALA A 1163 -16.24 20.89 -26.82
N ASP A 1164 -17.07 20.64 -27.85
CA ASP A 1164 -16.61 20.07 -29.10
C ASP A 1164 -15.85 21.10 -29.95
N TYR A 1165 -16.27 22.37 -29.89
CA TYR A 1165 -15.54 23.51 -30.45
C TYR A 1165 -14.16 23.65 -29.80
N TRP A 1166 -14.08 23.64 -28.47
CA TRP A 1166 -12.81 23.72 -27.74
C TRP A 1166 -11.84 22.60 -28.14
N LEU A 1167 -12.33 21.37 -28.23
CA LEU A 1167 -11.54 20.21 -28.61
C LEU A 1167 -10.99 20.32 -30.05
N GLU A 1168 -11.81 20.82 -30.97
CA GLU A 1168 -11.37 21.12 -32.34
C GLU A 1168 -10.34 22.26 -32.35
N TRP A 1169 -10.60 23.32 -31.59
CA TRP A 1169 -9.76 24.50 -31.48
C TRP A 1169 -8.38 24.17 -30.90
N ILE A 1170 -8.31 23.40 -29.80
CA ILE A 1170 -7.04 23.05 -29.15
C ILE A 1170 -6.19 22.10 -30.01
N THR A 1171 -6.85 21.22 -30.77
CA THR A 1171 -6.18 20.34 -31.74
C THR A 1171 -5.59 21.15 -32.90
N ASP A 1172 -6.36 22.08 -33.46
CA ASP A 1172 -5.89 23.00 -34.51
C ASP A 1172 -4.77 23.92 -34.00
N TYR A 1173 -4.91 24.44 -32.77
CA TYR A 1173 -3.91 25.24 -32.08
C TYR A 1173 -2.55 24.53 -32.01
N TYR A 1174 -2.50 23.26 -31.55
CA TYR A 1174 -1.23 22.54 -31.49
C TYR A 1174 -0.65 22.20 -32.88
N ALA A 1175 -1.50 21.93 -33.86
CA ALA A 1175 -1.05 21.80 -35.25
C ALA A 1175 -0.41 23.10 -35.74
N HIS A 1176 -1.00 24.25 -35.39
CA HIS A 1176 -0.46 25.58 -35.70
C HIS A 1176 0.85 25.86 -34.94
N VAL A 1177 0.96 25.49 -33.66
CA VAL A 1177 2.21 25.56 -32.87
C VAL A 1177 3.34 24.82 -33.59
N VAL A 1178 3.12 23.58 -34.01
CA VAL A 1178 4.12 22.77 -34.73
C VAL A 1178 4.51 23.40 -36.05
N LYS A 1179 3.53 23.92 -36.81
CA LYS A 1179 3.78 24.60 -38.10
C LYS A 1179 4.64 25.86 -37.92
N THR A 1180 4.26 26.72 -36.99
CA THR A 1180 4.95 28.00 -36.75
C THR A 1180 6.32 27.79 -36.13
N PHE A 1181 6.47 26.79 -35.24
CA PHE A 1181 7.79 26.37 -34.75
C PHE A 1181 8.74 26.02 -35.89
N LYS A 1182 8.29 25.21 -36.86
CA LYS A 1182 9.13 24.81 -38.01
C LYS A 1182 9.58 26.02 -38.82
N SER A 1183 8.67 26.94 -39.13
CA SER A 1183 9.02 28.20 -39.82
C SER A 1183 10.04 29.01 -39.04
N ASN A 1184 9.78 29.23 -37.73
CA ASN A 1184 10.63 30.03 -36.87
C ASN A 1184 12.05 29.47 -36.75
N ILE A 1185 12.21 28.14 -36.63
CA ILE A 1185 13.53 27.50 -36.55
C ILE A 1185 14.30 27.63 -37.87
N VAL A 1186 13.64 27.48 -39.02
CA VAL A 1186 14.28 27.67 -40.34
C VAL A 1186 14.82 29.09 -40.47
N ASP A 1187 14.00 30.09 -40.14
CA ASP A 1187 14.42 31.49 -40.20
C ASP A 1187 15.55 31.80 -39.22
N MET A 1188 15.48 31.27 -37.99
CA MET A 1188 16.53 31.43 -36.98
C MET A 1188 17.85 30.79 -37.42
N ILE A 1189 17.82 29.65 -38.11
CA ILE A 1189 19.02 29.00 -38.68
C ILE A 1189 19.59 29.85 -39.83
N ALA A 1190 18.74 30.42 -40.68
CA ALA A 1190 19.15 31.32 -41.75
C ALA A 1190 19.85 32.58 -41.20
N ASP A 1191 19.23 33.24 -40.22
CA ASP A 1191 19.80 34.40 -39.51
C ASP A 1191 21.16 34.05 -38.89
N ALA A 1192 21.28 32.91 -38.21
CA ALA A 1192 22.53 32.47 -37.58
C ALA A 1192 23.63 32.18 -38.62
N ARG A 1193 23.26 31.59 -39.77
CA ARG A 1193 24.20 31.31 -40.87
C ARG A 1193 24.69 32.60 -41.51
N GLU A 1194 23.80 33.56 -41.76
CA GLU A 1194 24.16 34.86 -42.33
C GLU A 1194 25.12 35.61 -41.40
N LEU A 1195 24.79 35.70 -40.10
CA LEU A 1195 25.61 36.37 -39.09
C LEU A 1195 26.99 35.70 -38.88
N ALA A 1196 27.12 34.41 -39.19
CA ALA A 1196 28.36 33.65 -39.05
C ALA A 1196 29.09 33.40 -40.38
N ARG A 1197 28.59 33.92 -41.51
CA ARG A 1197 29.08 33.61 -42.86
C ARG A 1197 30.54 33.99 -43.06
N ASP A 1198 30.91 35.16 -42.56
CA ASP A 1198 32.23 35.76 -42.82
C ASP A 1198 33.31 35.28 -41.82
N TYR A 1199 32.99 34.30 -40.96
CA TYR A 1199 33.91 33.71 -39.98
C TYR A 1199 34.30 32.27 -40.34
N ASN A 1200 35.61 31.96 -40.34
CA ASN A 1200 36.11 30.65 -40.80
C ASN A 1200 36.99 29.87 -39.79
N ASP A 1201 36.89 30.18 -38.50
CA ASP A 1201 37.58 29.47 -37.42
C ASP A 1201 36.79 28.25 -36.91
N SER A 1202 37.40 27.52 -35.97
CA SER A 1202 36.84 26.31 -35.36
C SER A 1202 35.48 26.54 -34.68
N ASN A 1203 35.26 27.69 -34.05
CA ASN A 1203 33.99 27.97 -33.38
C ASN A 1203 32.87 28.26 -34.39
N ALA A 1204 33.18 28.99 -35.47
CA ALA A 1204 32.24 29.20 -36.58
C ALA A 1204 31.85 27.88 -37.25
N SER A 1205 32.83 26.99 -37.43
CA SER A 1205 32.61 25.67 -38.02
C SER A 1205 31.76 24.77 -37.13
N MET A 1206 31.99 24.81 -35.81
CA MET A 1206 31.17 24.08 -34.83
C MET A 1206 29.74 24.61 -34.77
N LEU A 1207 29.52 25.92 -34.85
CA LEU A 1207 28.18 26.50 -34.95
C LEU A 1207 27.47 26.02 -36.22
N ARG A 1208 28.11 26.13 -37.39
CA ARG A 1208 27.54 25.64 -38.67
C ARG A 1208 27.19 24.16 -38.62
N TYR A 1209 28.02 23.34 -38.00
CA TYR A 1209 27.74 21.93 -37.78
C TYR A 1209 26.48 21.72 -36.93
N ASN A 1210 26.36 22.39 -35.78
CA ASN A 1210 25.16 22.27 -34.93
C ASN A 1210 23.90 22.76 -35.65
N LEU A 1211 23.97 23.86 -36.40
CA LEU A 1211 22.85 24.38 -37.20
C LEU A 1211 22.39 23.38 -38.27
N LEU A 1212 23.32 22.69 -38.92
CA LEU A 1212 23.01 21.60 -39.87
C LEU A 1212 22.30 20.43 -39.16
N GLN A 1213 22.71 20.07 -37.94
CA GLN A 1213 22.05 19.01 -37.18
C GLN A 1213 20.62 19.40 -36.78
N PHE A 1214 20.39 20.65 -36.38
CA PHE A 1214 19.03 21.14 -36.09
C PHE A 1214 18.13 21.12 -37.32
N GLU A 1215 18.65 21.52 -38.49
CA GLU A 1215 17.93 21.47 -39.76
C GLU A 1215 17.56 20.03 -40.15
N ARG A 1216 18.48 19.07 -39.99
CA ARG A 1216 18.21 17.64 -40.21
C ARG A 1216 17.14 17.09 -39.26
N ARG A 1217 17.21 17.44 -37.97
CA ARG A 1217 16.21 17.04 -36.97
C ARG A 1217 14.83 17.62 -37.27
N LEU A 1218 14.76 18.83 -37.83
CA LEU A 1218 13.51 19.44 -38.26
C LEU A 1218 12.82 18.67 -39.40
N GLY A 1219 13.60 18.07 -40.31
CA GLY A 1219 13.12 17.25 -41.41
C GLY A 1219 12.76 15.80 -41.05
N THR A 1220 13.04 15.35 -39.82
CA THR A 1220 12.74 13.98 -39.38
C THR A 1220 11.26 13.88 -38.99
N ALA A 1221 10.50 13.03 -39.71
CA ALA A 1221 9.09 12.79 -39.42
C ALA A 1221 8.92 12.29 -37.99
N GLY A 1222 7.97 12.88 -37.25
CA GLY A 1222 7.70 12.49 -35.86
C GLY A 1222 8.67 13.04 -34.82
N PHE A 1223 9.67 13.87 -35.15
CA PHE A 1223 10.56 14.49 -34.14
C PHE A 1223 9.94 15.74 -33.51
N VAL A 1224 9.24 16.56 -34.31
CA VAL A 1224 8.52 17.77 -33.89
C VAL A 1224 7.02 17.56 -34.12
N THR A 1225 6.36 16.98 -33.14
CA THR A 1225 4.92 16.68 -33.14
C THR A 1225 4.41 16.81 -31.70
N ILE A 1226 3.14 17.18 -31.56
CA ILE A 1226 2.39 17.10 -30.31
C ILE A 1226 1.33 16.03 -30.55
N ASP A 1227 1.30 15.01 -29.70
CA ASP A 1227 0.34 13.93 -29.82
C ASP A 1227 -1.00 14.36 -29.20
N THR A 1228 -2.03 14.45 -30.02
CA THR A 1228 -3.40 14.77 -29.63
C THR A 1228 -4.34 13.57 -29.78
N SER A 1229 -3.81 12.38 -30.08
CA SER A 1229 -4.62 11.17 -30.34
C SER A 1229 -5.36 10.66 -29.10
N GLY A 1230 -4.88 10.99 -27.90
CA GLY A 1230 -5.53 10.67 -26.63
C GLY A 1230 -6.61 11.67 -26.19
N PHE A 1231 -6.90 12.69 -27.00
CA PHE A 1231 -7.95 13.65 -26.67
C PHE A 1231 -9.33 13.00 -26.80
N PRO A 1232 -10.35 13.45 -26.03
CA PRO A 1232 -11.71 12.96 -26.17
C PRO A 1232 -12.18 13.01 -27.62
N SER A 1233 -13.00 12.05 -28.05
CA SER A 1233 -13.65 12.14 -29.36
C SER A 1233 -14.93 12.97 -29.24
N PRO A 1234 -15.19 13.92 -30.16
CA PRO A 1234 -16.47 14.62 -30.17
C PRO A 1234 -17.60 13.61 -30.34
N VAL A 1235 -18.64 13.70 -29.50
CA VAL A 1235 -19.80 12.80 -29.62
C VAL A 1235 -20.46 13.06 -30.97
N ARG A 1236 -20.50 12.04 -31.84
CA ARG A 1236 -21.35 12.06 -33.03
C ARG A 1236 -22.78 11.97 -32.51
N GLY A 1237 -23.51 13.08 -32.65
CA GLY A 1237 -24.87 13.16 -32.18
C GLY A 1237 -25.71 12.08 -32.85
N ASP A 1238 -26.23 11.18 -32.02
CA ASP A 1238 -27.49 10.46 -32.18
C ASP A 1238 -27.92 9.98 -30.78
N GLY A 1239 -28.83 10.72 -30.15
CA GLY A 1239 -29.83 10.23 -29.18
C GLY A 1239 -29.41 9.84 -27.74
N GLU A 1240 -29.98 10.60 -26.79
CA GLU A 1240 -30.25 10.30 -25.35
C GLU A 1240 -29.12 10.38 -24.31
#